data_AF-A0A3A4Q0W7-F1
#
_entry.id   AF-A0A3A4Q0W7-F1
#
_cell.length_a   1.000
_cell.length_b   1.000
_cell.length_c   1.000
_cell.angle_alpha   90.00
_cell.angle_beta   90.00
_cell.angle_gamma   90.00
#
_symmetry.space_group_name_H-M   'P 1'
#
loop_
_entity.id
_entity.type
_entity.pdbx_description
1 polymer ?
#
loop_
_entity_poly.entity_id
_entity_poly.type
_entity_poly.pdbx_seq_one_letter_code
_entity_poly.pdbx_strand_id
1 'polypeptide(L)'
;MRSIVCSVVLALGCIAALTVTADAAPPVSAEMAARFHGTLAQDLDVAAPDELIPIVVVMRDQVSPEALEEATRAANRRAAVIALLKEQAAATQGPILDLLRAAQARGQADRIHPLWIANAVGAHVTPEVVKQLVVRDDVAYLHRESYLGEDVFPVEPAEDPNVRSEIECGVAIMNAPRVWDELQVTGRGSIIAVIDTGACITHSDLKNQIWVNPGEIPNNNIDDDNNGFIDDINGWNFESDNNNVSDQNGHGTHVSGTVAGDGTGGTQTGMAPDAEVMVTKFWNSFSGELSVWRSMEYATDNGAHATTASLGWPHSTNPNRPMWRQVCENTIAAGLSVIYAAGNEGGGNPPDNVRTPGDVPAVITVGATDCNDVIAGFSSRGPITWQNIPPYNDCPWPPGCMKPSISAPGVNTKSCAVCSGYRLLSGTSMATPHVAGTVALMLEFGPGMPHEVVKEILMDTSKDLGAPGRDNDYGAGRVDAYEATAASSGNPEPAACCFKDGSCEDLMREDCIDDGGRWNFGKECGSFNCPQPGACCVTNSECEILLERDCLAKGGEFMGEGLGCELICACDVIKKMKGKCKGSGTLKAIVKFRNDSWDGRTIKMGVGERLRFDVVVHGKKATLFTCCFNGPQEVSLIDPDGCLDPIVIDCP
;
A
#
# COMPACT_ATOMS: atom_id res chain seq x y z
N MET A 1 -91.92 38.80 -25.91
CA MET A 1 -91.06 38.93 -27.10
C MET A 1 -89.87 37.98 -26.95
N ARG A 2 -89.69 37.07 -27.93
CA ARG A 2 -88.46 36.42 -28.47
C ARG A 2 -87.39 35.91 -27.46
N SER A 3 -87.17 34.61 -27.32
CA SER A 3 -86.39 33.67 -28.18
C SER A 3 -84.91 34.01 -28.33
N ILE A 4 -84.00 33.09 -27.95
CA ILE A 4 -83.18 32.26 -28.88
C ILE A 4 -82.23 31.35 -28.08
N VAL A 5 -82.15 30.10 -28.56
CA VAL A 5 -81.32 28.96 -28.15
C VAL A 5 -79.92 29.07 -28.77
N CYS A 6 -78.86 28.67 -28.06
CA CYS A 6 -77.51 28.55 -28.58
C CYS A 6 -77.12 27.06 -28.69
N SER A 7 -76.71 26.61 -29.88
CA SER A 7 -76.25 25.24 -30.15
C SER A 7 -74.95 25.25 -30.97
N VAL A 8 -73.94 24.61 -30.38
CA VAL A 8 -72.82 23.78 -30.89
C VAL A 8 -72.50 23.79 -32.39
N VAL A 9 -71.22 24.06 -32.71
CA VAL A 9 -70.49 23.47 -33.85
C VAL A 9 -69.06 23.10 -33.40
N LEU A 10 -68.64 21.87 -33.72
CA LEU A 10 -67.32 21.26 -33.51
C LEU A 10 -66.19 22.00 -34.25
N ALA A 11 -65.01 22.07 -33.65
CA ALA A 11 -63.74 22.20 -34.36
C ALA A 11 -62.76 21.13 -33.84
N LEU A 12 -62.35 20.22 -34.72
CA LEU A 12 -61.25 19.28 -34.50
C LEU A 12 -59.93 20.08 -34.38
N GLY A 13 -59.28 20.01 -33.22
CA GLY A 13 -57.89 20.44 -33.04
C GLY A 13 -56.99 19.21 -33.00
N CYS A 14 -56.02 19.15 -33.92
CA CYS A 14 -54.97 18.13 -33.95
C CYS A 14 -54.18 18.13 -32.64
N ILE A 15 -54.14 16.99 -31.95
CA ILE A 15 -53.15 16.69 -30.92
C ILE A 15 -51.86 16.36 -31.66
N ALA A 16 -50.92 17.30 -31.71
CA ALA A 16 -49.54 16.98 -32.06
C ALA A 16 -48.96 16.14 -30.91
N ALA A 17 -48.78 14.85 -31.16
CA ALA A 17 -47.96 14.01 -30.30
C ALA A 17 -46.52 14.56 -30.35
N LEU A 18 -46.07 15.18 -29.26
CA LEU A 18 -44.64 15.38 -29.01
C LEU A 18 -44.04 14.00 -28.78
N THR A 19 -43.54 13.40 -29.86
CA THR A 19 -42.55 12.32 -29.74
C THR A 19 -41.31 12.93 -29.11
N VAL A 20 -41.02 12.58 -27.85
CA VAL A 20 -39.68 12.73 -27.28
C VAL A 20 -38.77 11.83 -28.11
N THR A 21 -38.08 12.43 -29.08
CA THR A 21 -36.96 11.77 -29.73
C THR A 21 -35.90 11.56 -28.67
N ALA A 22 -35.43 10.32 -28.50
CA ALA A 22 -34.22 10.03 -27.75
C ALA A 22 -33.11 10.92 -28.33
N ASP A 23 -32.61 11.87 -27.54
CA ASP A 23 -31.45 12.67 -27.92
C ASP A 23 -30.30 11.68 -28.07
N ALA A 24 -29.80 11.54 -29.30
CA ALA A 24 -28.63 10.71 -29.56
C ALA A 24 -27.44 11.30 -28.79
N ALA A 25 -26.64 10.47 -28.11
CA ALA A 25 -25.45 10.95 -27.41
C ALA A 25 -24.58 11.84 -28.32
N PRO A 26 -24.07 12.97 -27.81
CA PRO A 26 -23.16 13.82 -28.56
C PRO A 26 -21.87 13.05 -28.93
N PRO A 27 -21.20 13.43 -30.04
CA PRO A 27 -19.95 12.79 -30.43
C PRO A 27 -18.86 13.02 -29.37
N VAL A 28 -18.13 11.97 -29.02
CA VAL A 28 -17.01 12.01 -28.06
C VAL A 28 -15.78 12.61 -28.75
N SER A 29 -15.28 13.74 -28.25
CA SER A 29 -14.04 14.36 -28.73
C SER A 29 -12.80 13.61 -28.19
N ALA A 30 -11.62 13.86 -28.78
CA ALA A 30 -10.37 13.28 -28.28
C ALA A 30 -10.06 13.69 -26.82
N GLU A 31 -10.45 14.90 -26.42
CA GLU A 31 -10.30 15.39 -25.04
C GLU A 31 -11.22 14.65 -24.06
N MET A 32 -12.40 14.25 -24.52
CA MET A 32 -13.35 13.47 -23.73
C MET A 32 -12.93 12.00 -23.65
N ALA A 33 -12.37 11.45 -24.73
CA ALA A 33 -11.79 10.11 -24.73
C ALA A 33 -10.61 9.97 -23.77
N ALA A 34 -9.86 11.04 -23.50
CA ALA A 34 -8.79 11.06 -22.50
C ALA A 34 -9.29 10.87 -21.05
N ARG A 35 -10.60 11.00 -20.81
CA ARG A 35 -11.25 10.75 -19.51
C ARG A 35 -11.74 9.30 -19.36
N PHE A 36 -11.44 8.42 -20.31
CA PHE A 36 -11.62 6.97 -20.18
C PHE A 36 -10.36 6.35 -19.59
N HIS A 37 -10.50 5.70 -18.43
CA HIS A 37 -9.40 5.05 -17.72
C HIS A 37 -9.58 3.52 -17.73
N GLY A 38 -8.49 2.79 -17.46
CA GLY A 38 -8.47 1.33 -17.55
C GLY A 38 -8.57 0.87 -19.01
N THR A 39 -9.34 -0.18 -19.27
CA THR A 39 -9.59 -0.69 -20.63
C THR A 39 -10.86 -0.12 -21.29
N LEU A 40 -11.47 0.92 -20.70
CA LEU A 40 -12.80 1.40 -21.11
C LEU A 40 -12.86 1.80 -22.59
N ALA A 41 -11.83 2.46 -23.10
CA ALA A 41 -11.80 2.88 -24.49
C ALA A 41 -11.78 1.68 -25.44
N GLN A 42 -10.98 0.65 -25.14
CA GLN A 42 -10.92 -0.59 -25.92
C GLN A 42 -12.23 -1.37 -25.87
N ASP A 43 -12.86 -1.43 -24.69
CA ASP A 43 -14.13 -2.14 -24.51
C ASP A 43 -15.25 -1.47 -25.32
N LEU A 44 -15.31 -0.13 -25.34
CA LEU A 44 -16.29 0.63 -26.13
C LEU A 44 -16.17 0.43 -27.65
N ASP A 45 -14.97 0.14 -28.16
CA ASP A 45 -14.73 -0.09 -29.59
C ASP A 45 -15.34 -1.42 -30.08
N VAL A 46 -15.53 -2.39 -29.18
CA VAL A 46 -16.00 -3.75 -29.51
C VAL A 46 -17.34 -4.11 -28.90
N ALA A 47 -17.81 -3.37 -27.89
CA ALA A 47 -19.03 -3.66 -27.16
C ALA A 47 -20.29 -3.59 -28.04
N ALA A 48 -21.24 -4.50 -27.77
CA ALA A 48 -22.56 -4.41 -28.39
C ALA A 48 -23.34 -3.19 -27.86
N PRO A 49 -24.27 -2.59 -28.64
CA PRO A 49 -25.01 -1.40 -28.21
C PRO A 49 -25.82 -1.56 -26.91
N ASP A 50 -26.24 -2.79 -26.60
CA ASP A 50 -27.02 -3.19 -25.44
C ASP A 50 -26.19 -3.89 -24.35
N GLU A 51 -24.88 -4.05 -24.55
CA GLU A 51 -23.97 -4.63 -23.56
C GLU A 51 -23.79 -3.70 -22.36
N LEU A 52 -23.97 -4.21 -21.15
CA LEU A 52 -23.75 -3.46 -19.92
C LEU A 52 -22.28 -3.57 -19.51
N ILE A 53 -21.58 -2.44 -19.59
CA ILE A 53 -20.16 -2.31 -19.23
C ILE A 53 -20.08 -1.82 -17.77
N PRO A 54 -19.39 -2.55 -16.89
CA PRO A 54 -19.15 -2.13 -15.52
C PRO A 54 -18.17 -0.97 -15.45
N ILE A 55 -18.63 0.16 -14.95
CA ILE A 55 -17.83 1.37 -14.80
C ILE A 55 -17.95 1.95 -13.40
N VAL A 56 -16.96 2.77 -13.08
CA VAL A 56 -16.98 3.69 -11.95
C VAL A 56 -16.90 5.11 -12.49
N VAL A 57 -17.92 5.91 -12.16
CA VAL A 57 -18.01 7.33 -12.45
C VAL A 57 -17.35 8.08 -11.29
N VAL A 58 -16.18 8.64 -11.50
CA VAL A 58 -15.49 9.43 -10.47
C VAL A 58 -15.90 10.89 -10.62
N MET A 59 -16.44 11.48 -9.55
CA MET A 59 -16.89 12.87 -9.56
C MET A 59 -15.70 13.83 -9.60
N ARG A 60 -15.87 14.98 -10.26
CA ARG A 60 -14.83 16.02 -10.34
C ARG A 60 -14.61 16.75 -9.01
N ASP A 61 -15.69 16.99 -8.29
CA ASP A 61 -15.67 17.73 -7.03
C ASP A 61 -15.44 16.77 -5.87
N GLN A 62 -14.17 16.57 -5.51
CA GLN A 62 -13.73 15.73 -4.39
C GLN A 62 -13.51 16.58 -3.14
N VAL A 63 -13.58 15.96 -1.96
CA VAL A 63 -13.17 16.64 -0.72
C VAL A 63 -11.69 17.02 -0.84
N SER A 64 -11.37 18.30 -0.58
CA SER A 64 -9.99 18.78 -0.60
C SER A 64 -9.17 18.18 0.55
N PRO A 65 -7.87 17.88 0.36
CA PRO A 65 -6.99 17.41 1.43
C PRO A 65 -7.03 18.27 2.69
N GLU A 66 -7.11 19.60 2.55
CA GLU A 66 -7.14 20.53 3.68
C GLU A 66 -8.41 20.40 4.53
N ALA A 67 -9.56 20.22 3.89
CA ALA A 67 -10.84 20.00 4.58
C ALA A 67 -10.87 18.64 5.28
N LEU A 68 -10.30 17.61 4.65
CA LEU A 68 -10.16 16.29 5.25
C LEU A 68 -9.25 16.35 6.49
N GLU A 69 -8.08 16.99 6.36
CA GLU A 69 -7.14 17.18 7.47
C GLU A 69 -7.80 17.94 8.63
N GLU A 70 -8.54 19.01 8.36
CA GLU A 70 -9.27 19.74 9.40
C GLU A 70 -10.31 18.86 10.10
N ALA A 71 -11.05 18.04 9.37
CA ALA A 71 -12.01 17.10 9.95
C ALA A 71 -11.33 16.06 10.88
N THR A 72 -10.08 15.68 10.59
CA THR A 72 -9.34 14.74 11.45
C THR A 72 -9.01 15.31 12.82
N ARG A 73 -8.99 16.64 12.99
CA ARG A 73 -8.70 17.32 14.25
C ARG A 73 -9.92 17.44 15.18
N ALA A 74 -11.10 17.05 14.71
CA ALA A 74 -12.32 17.09 15.50
C ALA A 74 -12.26 16.12 16.69
N ALA A 75 -12.91 16.48 17.81
CA ALA A 75 -12.98 15.64 19.00
C ALA A 75 -13.57 14.24 18.72
N ASN A 76 -14.53 14.16 17.79
CA ASN A 76 -14.98 12.89 17.20
C ASN A 76 -14.53 12.84 15.73
N ARG A 77 -13.24 12.56 15.54
CA ARG A 77 -12.56 12.46 14.23
C ARG A 77 -13.36 11.64 13.22
N ARG A 78 -13.75 10.41 13.60
CA ARG A 78 -14.46 9.49 12.70
C ARG A 78 -15.78 10.07 12.21
N ALA A 79 -16.63 10.54 13.11
CA ALA A 79 -17.92 11.10 12.74
C ALA A 79 -17.78 12.36 11.88
N ALA A 80 -16.80 13.22 12.16
CA ALA A 80 -16.55 14.43 11.38
C ALA A 80 -16.11 14.11 9.94
N VAL A 81 -15.18 13.17 9.77
CA VAL A 81 -14.71 12.73 8.44
C VAL A 81 -15.83 12.06 7.65
N ILE A 82 -16.58 11.14 8.26
CA ILE A 82 -17.72 10.47 7.60
C ILE A 82 -18.77 11.51 7.17
N ALA A 83 -19.14 12.45 8.05
CA ALA A 83 -20.10 13.49 7.73
C ALA A 83 -19.63 14.35 6.54
N LEU A 84 -18.38 14.80 6.54
CA LEU A 84 -17.79 15.58 5.45
C LEU A 84 -17.86 14.84 4.11
N LEU A 85 -17.47 13.56 4.08
CA LEU A 85 -17.47 12.76 2.86
C LEU A 85 -18.90 12.47 2.36
N LYS A 86 -19.84 12.14 3.28
CA LYS A 86 -21.25 11.92 2.95
C LYS A 86 -21.93 13.20 2.44
N GLU A 87 -21.64 14.35 3.04
CA GLU A 87 -22.16 15.65 2.60
C GLU A 87 -21.66 16.00 1.19
N GLN A 88 -20.37 15.80 0.90
CA GLN A 88 -19.81 16.01 -0.43
C GLN A 88 -20.50 15.13 -1.49
N ALA A 89 -20.67 13.84 -1.18
CA ALA A 89 -21.34 12.90 -2.08
C ALA A 89 -22.81 13.28 -2.30
N ALA A 90 -23.55 13.58 -1.23
CA ALA A 90 -24.96 13.98 -1.30
C ALA A 90 -25.16 15.28 -2.11
N ALA A 91 -24.23 16.23 -1.99
CA ALA A 91 -24.29 17.50 -2.70
C ALA A 91 -24.05 17.36 -4.22
N THR A 92 -23.26 16.36 -4.65
CA THR A 92 -22.72 16.31 -6.01
C THR A 92 -23.23 15.14 -6.86
N GLN A 93 -23.60 14.01 -6.26
CA GLN A 93 -23.96 12.79 -7.02
C GLN A 93 -25.38 12.80 -7.60
N GLY A 94 -26.29 13.64 -7.08
CA GLY A 94 -27.72 13.65 -7.44
C GLY A 94 -28.00 13.62 -8.95
N PRO A 95 -27.43 14.54 -9.75
CA PRO A 95 -27.62 14.57 -11.20
C PRO A 95 -27.15 13.31 -11.94
N ILE A 96 -26.07 12.67 -11.48
CA ILE A 96 -25.55 11.40 -12.05
C ILE A 96 -26.48 10.25 -11.69
N LEU A 97 -26.92 10.18 -10.43
CA LEU A 97 -27.85 9.15 -9.97
C LEU A 97 -29.18 9.23 -10.72
N ASP A 98 -29.70 10.43 -10.99
CA ASP A 98 -30.93 10.61 -11.76
C ASP A 98 -30.76 10.15 -13.22
N LEU A 99 -29.61 10.44 -13.85
CA LEU A 99 -29.28 9.95 -15.19
C LEU A 99 -29.23 8.42 -15.22
N LEU A 100 -28.51 7.80 -14.27
CA LEU A 100 -28.35 6.35 -14.18
C LEU A 100 -29.68 5.66 -13.88
N ARG A 101 -30.51 6.18 -12.97
CA ARG A 101 -31.85 5.65 -12.68
C ARG A 101 -32.77 5.75 -13.90
N ALA A 102 -32.71 6.85 -14.64
CA ALA A 102 -33.46 6.99 -15.89
C ALA A 102 -32.99 5.99 -16.96
N ALA A 103 -31.68 5.74 -17.05
CA ALA A 103 -31.11 4.70 -17.92
C ALA A 103 -31.53 3.29 -17.48
N GLN A 104 -31.54 3.02 -16.18
CA GLN A 104 -32.01 1.75 -15.62
C GLN A 104 -33.46 1.46 -15.95
N ALA A 105 -34.34 2.47 -15.88
CA ALA A 105 -35.74 2.36 -16.31
C ALA A 105 -35.90 1.99 -17.80
N ARG A 106 -34.86 2.20 -18.61
CA ARG A 106 -34.80 1.82 -20.03
C ARG A 106 -34.02 0.54 -20.29
N GLY A 107 -33.56 -0.16 -19.25
CA GLY A 107 -32.69 -1.34 -19.37
C GLY A 107 -31.28 -1.04 -19.86
N GLN A 108 -30.84 0.22 -19.74
CA GLN A 108 -29.51 0.68 -20.20
C GLN A 108 -28.50 0.84 -19.05
N ALA A 109 -28.93 0.60 -17.82
CA ALA A 109 -28.07 0.57 -16.65
C ALA A 109 -28.61 -0.41 -15.60
N ASP A 110 -27.73 -0.97 -14.79
CA ASP A 110 -28.09 -1.66 -13.54
C ASP A 110 -26.97 -1.51 -12.50
N ARG A 111 -27.13 -2.18 -11.34
CA ARG A 111 -26.13 -2.23 -10.26
C ARG A 111 -25.55 -0.85 -9.91
N ILE A 112 -26.44 0.12 -9.69
CA ILE A 112 -26.07 1.49 -9.36
C ILE A 112 -25.75 1.57 -7.87
N HIS A 113 -24.48 1.83 -7.56
CA HIS A 113 -23.98 1.91 -6.20
C HIS A 113 -23.28 3.26 -5.97
N PRO A 114 -23.92 4.21 -5.26
CA PRO A 114 -23.21 5.39 -4.79
C PRO A 114 -22.14 5.00 -3.77
N LEU A 115 -21.00 5.68 -3.82
CA LEU A 115 -19.86 5.49 -2.94
C LEU A 115 -19.46 6.87 -2.40
N TRP A 116 -19.75 7.12 -1.12
CA TRP A 116 -19.45 8.40 -0.49
C TRP A 116 -17.98 8.52 -0.10
N ILE A 117 -17.30 7.41 0.21
CA ILE A 117 -15.93 7.44 0.74
C ILE A 117 -14.91 8.06 -0.22
N ALA A 118 -15.17 8.08 -1.52
CA ALA A 118 -14.32 8.75 -2.51
C ALA A 118 -15.13 9.42 -3.62
N ASN A 119 -16.34 9.89 -3.26
CA ASN A 119 -17.31 10.57 -4.12
C ASN A 119 -17.35 10.00 -5.56
N ALA A 120 -17.85 8.78 -5.70
CA ALA A 120 -17.99 8.09 -6.97
C ALA A 120 -19.31 7.32 -7.05
N VAL A 121 -19.67 6.88 -8.25
CA VAL A 121 -20.84 6.03 -8.47
C VAL A 121 -20.43 4.86 -9.35
N GLY A 122 -20.56 3.63 -8.84
CA GLY A 122 -20.44 2.42 -9.64
C GLY A 122 -21.75 2.11 -10.35
N ALA A 123 -21.70 1.64 -11.59
CA ALA A 123 -22.85 1.18 -12.35
C ALA A 123 -22.44 0.27 -13.51
N HIS A 124 -23.30 -0.66 -13.93
CA HIS A 124 -23.14 -1.30 -15.24
C HIS A 124 -24.00 -0.53 -16.22
N VAL A 125 -23.45 -0.10 -17.36
CA VAL A 125 -24.14 0.81 -18.28
C VAL A 125 -23.83 0.50 -19.75
N THR A 126 -24.75 0.83 -20.65
CA THR A 126 -24.49 0.66 -22.09
C THR A 126 -23.50 1.69 -22.65
N PRO A 127 -22.85 1.42 -23.80
CA PRO A 127 -21.97 2.38 -24.47
C PRO A 127 -22.60 3.76 -24.68
N GLU A 128 -23.92 3.81 -24.91
CA GLU A 128 -24.67 5.06 -25.06
C GLU A 128 -24.65 5.89 -23.75
N VAL A 129 -24.87 5.23 -22.61
CA VAL A 129 -24.84 5.88 -21.30
C VAL A 129 -23.42 6.32 -20.93
N VAL A 130 -22.39 5.54 -21.28
CA VAL A 130 -20.98 5.95 -21.11
C VAL A 130 -20.70 7.29 -21.81
N LYS A 131 -21.20 7.46 -23.04
CA LYS A 131 -21.06 8.71 -23.79
C LYS A 131 -21.82 9.86 -23.12
N GLN A 132 -23.01 9.62 -22.59
CA GLN A 132 -23.78 10.63 -21.84
C GLN A 132 -23.09 11.06 -20.53
N LEU A 133 -22.32 10.17 -19.90
CA LEU A 133 -21.61 10.45 -18.65
C LEU A 133 -20.30 11.23 -18.90
N VAL A 134 -19.50 10.83 -19.89
CA VAL A 134 -18.17 11.43 -20.11
C VAL A 134 -18.25 12.89 -20.56
N VAL A 135 -19.37 13.29 -21.17
CA VAL A 135 -19.56 14.67 -21.64
C VAL A 135 -19.86 15.66 -20.52
N ARG A 136 -20.10 15.17 -19.30
CA ARG A 136 -20.50 16.02 -18.19
C ARG A 136 -19.30 16.69 -17.53
N ASP A 137 -19.52 17.92 -17.09
CA ASP A 137 -18.53 18.74 -16.39
C ASP A 137 -18.36 18.36 -14.91
N ASP A 138 -19.34 17.68 -14.31
CA ASP A 138 -19.28 17.19 -12.94
C ASP A 138 -18.57 15.84 -12.79
N VAL A 139 -18.20 15.19 -13.90
CA VAL A 139 -17.41 13.95 -13.92
C VAL A 139 -15.91 14.30 -14.09
N ALA A 140 -15.03 13.63 -13.36
CA ALA A 140 -13.59 13.67 -13.56
C ALA A 140 -13.19 12.70 -14.67
N TYR A 141 -13.45 11.41 -14.45
CA TYR A 141 -13.16 10.35 -15.40
C TYR A 141 -14.11 9.16 -15.20
N LEU A 142 -14.16 8.29 -16.20
CA LEU A 142 -14.86 7.01 -16.15
C LEU A 142 -13.82 5.90 -16.18
N HIS A 143 -13.89 4.99 -15.23
CA HIS A 143 -12.97 3.86 -15.15
C HIS A 143 -13.72 2.55 -15.39
N ARG A 144 -13.17 1.68 -16.22
CA ARG A 144 -13.67 0.31 -16.38
C ARG A 144 -13.23 -0.55 -15.20
N GLU A 145 -14.17 -1.14 -14.44
CA GLU A 145 -13.80 -2.02 -13.31
C GLU A 145 -12.91 -3.19 -13.74
N SER A 146 -11.79 -3.42 -13.05
CA SER A 146 -11.00 -4.63 -13.25
C SER A 146 -11.52 -5.80 -12.40
N TYR A 147 -11.98 -6.88 -13.05
CA TYR A 147 -12.27 -8.15 -12.38
C TYR A 147 -11.06 -9.07 -12.45
N LEU A 148 -10.64 -9.61 -11.31
CA LEU A 148 -9.43 -10.42 -11.19
C LEU A 148 -9.64 -11.92 -11.48
N GLY A 149 -10.87 -12.40 -11.59
CA GLY A 149 -11.14 -13.85 -11.71
C GLY A 149 -10.56 -14.64 -10.53
N GLU A 150 -10.28 -15.94 -10.70
CA GLU A 150 -9.82 -16.84 -9.62
C GLU A 150 -8.47 -16.46 -8.97
N ASP A 151 -7.68 -15.58 -9.58
CA ASP A 151 -6.31 -15.21 -9.16
C ASP A 151 -6.22 -14.19 -7.99
N VAL A 152 -7.35 -13.89 -7.32
CA VAL A 152 -7.42 -12.96 -6.17
C VAL A 152 -6.77 -13.53 -4.92
N PHE A 153 -6.90 -14.84 -4.72
CA PHE A 153 -6.44 -15.55 -3.52
C PHE A 153 -5.45 -16.67 -3.89
N PRO A 154 -4.25 -16.36 -4.41
CA PRO A 154 -3.28 -17.38 -4.75
C PRO A 154 -2.74 -17.98 -3.46
N VAL A 155 -3.38 -19.06 -2.98
CA VAL A 155 -2.94 -19.82 -1.81
C VAL A 155 -2.53 -21.23 -2.21
N GLU A 156 -1.41 -21.68 -1.67
CA GLU A 156 -0.97 -23.06 -1.83
C GLU A 156 -1.47 -23.88 -0.62
N PRO A 157 -2.31 -24.91 -0.83
CA PRO A 157 -2.68 -25.82 0.24
C PRO A 157 -1.49 -26.70 0.64
N ALA A 158 -1.34 -26.96 1.93
CA ALA A 158 -0.34 -27.88 2.48
C ALA A 158 -0.99 -29.02 3.28
N GLU A 159 -0.29 -30.16 3.38
CA GLU A 159 -0.76 -31.31 4.18
C GLU A 159 -0.60 -31.03 5.68
N ASP A 160 -1.69 -31.09 6.44
CA ASP A 160 -1.68 -30.98 7.90
C ASP A 160 -1.15 -32.29 8.52
N PRO A 161 0.01 -32.29 9.21
CA PRO A 161 0.52 -33.48 9.88
C PRO A 161 -0.32 -33.92 11.10
N ASN A 162 -1.45 -33.25 11.37
CA ASN A 162 -2.44 -33.61 12.37
C ASN A 162 -1.86 -33.59 13.79
N VAL A 163 -1.22 -32.46 14.14
CA VAL A 163 -0.73 -32.21 15.49
C VAL A 163 -1.88 -31.70 16.37
N ARG A 164 -2.09 -32.39 17.51
CA ARG A 164 -3.09 -32.06 18.54
C ARG A 164 -2.66 -30.82 19.32
N SER A 165 -3.63 -29.93 19.58
CA SER A 165 -3.58 -28.70 20.38
C SER A 165 -2.20 -28.05 20.53
N GLU A 166 -1.99 -27.01 19.76
CA GLU A 166 -0.77 -26.22 19.75
C GLU A 166 -1.11 -24.74 19.59
N ILE A 167 -0.19 -23.86 20.01
CA ILE A 167 -0.20 -22.47 19.55
C ILE A 167 0.43 -22.50 18.16
N GLU A 168 -0.26 -21.90 17.18
CA GLU A 168 0.21 -21.84 15.79
C GLU A 168 1.59 -21.15 15.71
N CYS A 169 2.45 -21.55 14.76
CA CYS A 169 3.84 -21.12 14.78
C CYS A 169 3.99 -19.60 14.59
N GLY A 170 3.27 -18.99 13.66
CA GLY A 170 3.25 -17.55 13.46
C GLY A 170 2.80 -16.80 14.71
N VAL A 171 1.75 -17.28 15.38
CA VAL A 171 1.29 -16.76 16.67
C VAL A 171 2.39 -16.82 17.73
N ALA A 172 3.09 -17.95 17.83
CA ALA A 172 4.17 -18.14 18.79
C ALA A 172 5.40 -17.28 18.48
N ILE A 173 5.91 -17.26 17.24
CA ILE A 173 7.16 -16.57 16.90
C ILE A 173 7.02 -15.04 16.91
N MET A 174 5.79 -14.55 16.73
CA MET A 174 5.45 -13.13 16.85
C MET A 174 5.18 -12.71 18.31
N ASN A 175 5.41 -13.58 19.30
CA ASN A 175 5.27 -13.28 20.72
C ASN A 175 3.86 -12.91 21.19
N ALA A 176 2.80 -13.30 20.46
CA ALA A 176 1.42 -13.06 20.90
C ALA A 176 1.09 -13.69 22.28
N PRO A 177 1.56 -14.91 22.63
CA PRO A 177 1.31 -15.47 23.96
C PRO A 177 1.81 -14.58 25.11
N ARG A 178 2.94 -13.87 24.91
CA ARG A 178 3.45 -12.93 25.91
C ARG A 178 2.53 -11.72 26.07
N VAL A 179 1.84 -11.28 25.02
CA VAL A 179 0.85 -10.19 25.11
C VAL A 179 -0.30 -10.63 26.02
N TRP A 180 -0.84 -11.83 25.80
CA TRP A 180 -1.96 -12.36 26.58
C TRP A 180 -1.55 -12.63 28.03
N ASP A 181 -0.39 -13.27 28.24
CA ASP A 181 0.07 -13.72 29.57
C ASP A 181 0.66 -12.59 30.41
N GLU A 182 1.44 -11.67 29.82
CA GLU A 182 2.15 -10.63 30.56
C GLU A 182 1.42 -9.28 30.53
N LEU A 183 0.84 -8.88 29.39
CA LEU A 183 0.12 -7.60 29.26
C LEU A 183 -1.37 -7.73 29.57
N GLN A 184 -1.92 -8.95 29.60
CA GLN A 184 -3.35 -9.22 29.83
C GLN A 184 -4.26 -8.56 28.78
N VAL A 185 -3.77 -8.48 27.55
CA VAL A 185 -4.44 -7.92 26.36
C VAL A 185 -4.75 -9.07 25.43
N THR A 186 -5.95 -9.17 24.87
CA THR A 186 -6.39 -10.29 24.03
C THR A 186 -7.10 -9.85 22.74
N GLY A 187 -7.17 -8.55 22.48
CA GLY A 187 -7.88 -7.91 21.36
C GLY A 187 -9.29 -7.44 21.73
N ARG A 188 -9.66 -7.46 23.00
CA ARG A 188 -11.03 -7.19 23.44
C ARG A 188 -11.47 -5.78 23.07
N GLY A 189 -12.65 -5.67 22.48
CA GLY A 189 -13.22 -4.39 22.04
C GLY A 189 -12.64 -3.87 20.73
N SER A 190 -11.70 -4.59 20.11
CA SER A 190 -11.21 -4.29 18.77
C SER A 190 -12.07 -4.99 17.71
N ILE A 191 -12.75 -4.22 16.86
CA ILE A 191 -13.48 -4.74 15.69
C ILE A 191 -12.55 -4.70 14.47
N ILE A 192 -12.31 -5.86 13.87
CA ILE A 192 -11.48 -6.02 12.66
C ILE A 192 -12.37 -6.43 11.50
N ALA A 193 -12.48 -5.57 10.50
CA ALA A 193 -13.20 -5.88 9.27
C ALA A 193 -12.33 -6.75 8.36
N VAL A 194 -12.78 -7.98 8.11
CA VAL A 194 -12.12 -8.93 7.22
C VAL A 194 -12.81 -8.85 5.86
N ILE A 195 -12.09 -8.30 4.87
CA ILE A 195 -12.56 -8.19 3.48
C ILE A 195 -12.08 -9.39 2.70
N ASP A 196 -12.94 -10.41 2.58
CA ASP A 196 -12.53 -11.73 2.10
C ASP A 196 -13.73 -12.58 1.62
N THR A 197 -13.57 -13.89 1.40
CA THR A 197 -14.57 -14.80 0.81
C THR A 197 -15.81 -15.08 1.68
N GLY A 198 -15.92 -14.42 2.83
CA GLY A 198 -16.88 -14.68 3.90
C GLY A 198 -16.20 -15.37 5.10
N ALA A 199 -16.98 -15.76 6.10
CA ALA A 199 -16.48 -16.57 7.21
C ALA A 199 -17.49 -17.66 7.59
N CYS A 200 -17.00 -18.79 8.12
CA CYS A 200 -17.89 -19.71 8.82
C CYS A 200 -18.14 -19.21 10.24
N ILE A 201 -19.23 -18.44 10.39
CA ILE A 201 -19.66 -17.82 11.65
C ILE A 201 -20.05 -18.81 12.76
N THR A 202 -20.14 -20.11 12.45
CA THR A 202 -20.45 -21.19 13.40
C THR A 202 -19.23 -22.04 13.78
N HIS A 203 -18.04 -21.73 13.24
CA HIS A 203 -16.81 -22.43 13.61
C HIS A 203 -16.56 -22.32 15.12
N SER A 204 -16.09 -23.40 15.75
CA SER A 204 -15.92 -23.46 17.21
C SER A 204 -15.09 -22.32 17.77
N ASP A 205 -14.06 -21.92 17.03
CA ASP A 205 -13.05 -20.93 17.44
C ASP A 205 -13.41 -19.50 17.05
N LEU A 206 -14.46 -19.31 16.24
CA LEU A 206 -14.84 -18.00 15.71
C LEU A 206 -16.22 -17.54 16.14
N LYS A 207 -17.15 -18.45 16.44
CA LYS A 207 -18.56 -18.12 16.69
C LYS A 207 -18.79 -17.07 17.80
N ASN A 208 -17.87 -16.98 18.77
CA ASN A 208 -17.95 -16.00 19.86
C ASN A 208 -17.24 -14.68 19.52
N GLN A 209 -16.48 -14.67 18.43
CA GLN A 209 -15.68 -13.56 17.94
C GLN A 209 -16.30 -12.93 16.70
N ILE A 210 -17.38 -13.46 16.14
CA ILE A 210 -18.06 -12.80 15.03
C ILE A 210 -18.76 -11.55 15.57
N TRP A 211 -18.44 -10.40 14.98
CA TRP A 211 -19.07 -9.13 15.28
C TRP A 211 -20.58 -9.21 15.06
N VAL A 212 -21.33 -8.56 15.94
CA VAL A 212 -22.78 -8.45 15.82
C VAL A 212 -23.13 -6.97 15.68
N ASN A 213 -23.80 -6.60 14.58
CA ASN A 213 -24.29 -5.22 14.40
C ASN A 213 -25.26 -4.87 15.54
N PRO A 214 -24.92 -3.93 16.45
CA PRO A 214 -25.82 -3.55 17.54
C PRO A 214 -27.04 -2.76 17.06
N GLY A 215 -27.04 -2.27 15.82
CA GLY A 215 -28.13 -1.53 15.20
C GLY A 215 -29.29 -2.40 14.71
N GLU A 216 -29.08 -3.71 14.57
CA GLU A 216 -30.02 -4.59 13.87
C GLU A 216 -30.83 -5.52 14.77
N ILE A 217 -32.06 -5.83 14.36
CA ILE A 217 -32.89 -6.89 14.93
C ILE A 217 -32.86 -8.10 13.98
N PRO A 218 -32.23 -9.23 14.37
CA PRO A 218 -32.02 -10.35 13.46
C PRO A 218 -33.28 -10.91 12.77
N ASN A 219 -33.21 -11.01 11.44
CA ASN A 219 -34.16 -11.70 10.56
C ASN A 219 -35.56 -11.07 10.52
N ASN A 220 -35.65 -9.75 10.65
CA ASN A 220 -36.93 -9.02 10.52
C ASN A 220 -37.18 -8.49 9.10
N ASN A 221 -36.21 -8.60 8.18
CA ASN A 221 -36.19 -8.04 6.82
C ASN A 221 -36.36 -6.51 6.79
N ILE A 222 -35.83 -5.82 7.80
CA ILE A 222 -35.81 -4.37 7.93
C ILE A 222 -34.35 -3.95 8.11
N ASP A 223 -34.00 -2.80 7.54
CA ASP A 223 -32.76 -2.08 7.84
C ASP A 223 -33.07 -1.19 9.06
N ASP A 224 -32.75 -1.67 10.27
CA ASP A 224 -33.20 -1.07 11.53
C ASP A 224 -32.37 0.18 11.88
N ASP A 225 -31.11 0.21 11.49
CA ASP A 225 -30.20 1.34 11.71
C ASP A 225 -30.20 2.36 10.55
N ASN A 226 -30.87 2.04 9.43
CA ASN A 226 -30.94 2.83 8.19
C ASN A 226 -29.57 3.06 7.54
N ASN A 227 -28.65 2.10 7.66
CA ASN A 227 -27.33 2.14 7.03
C ASN A 227 -27.35 1.70 5.55
N GLY A 228 -28.51 1.22 5.05
CA GLY A 228 -28.71 0.75 3.68
C GLY A 228 -28.58 -0.76 3.49
N PHE A 229 -28.37 -1.53 4.56
CA PHE A 229 -28.08 -2.96 4.55
C PHE A 229 -29.06 -3.73 5.44
N ILE A 230 -30.03 -4.40 4.83
CA ILE A 230 -31.10 -5.13 5.56
C ILE A 230 -30.54 -6.38 6.26
N ASP A 231 -30.75 -6.50 7.57
CA ASP A 231 -30.36 -7.67 8.38
C ASP A 231 -28.84 -7.97 8.31
N ASP A 232 -27.97 -6.97 8.31
CA ASP A 232 -26.50 -7.10 8.21
C ASP A 232 -25.82 -7.53 9.52
N ILE A 233 -26.43 -8.50 10.22
CA ILE A 233 -26.11 -8.90 11.60
C ILE A 233 -24.64 -9.20 11.84
N ASN A 234 -23.94 -9.80 10.87
CA ASN A 234 -22.53 -10.19 11.02
C ASN A 234 -21.62 -9.54 9.97
N GLY A 235 -22.11 -8.48 9.33
CA GLY A 235 -21.52 -7.86 8.15
C GLY A 235 -22.36 -8.13 6.89
N TRP A 236 -21.76 -7.89 5.72
CA TRP A 236 -22.48 -7.83 4.46
C TRP A 236 -21.77 -8.59 3.32
N ASN A 237 -22.56 -9.12 2.39
CA ASN A 237 -22.07 -9.72 1.15
C ASN A 237 -22.13 -8.72 0.00
N PHE A 238 -20.99 -8.11 -0.32
CA PHE A 238 -20.82 -7.13 -1.40
C PHE A 238 -20.68 -7.74 -2.79
N GLU A 239 -20.67 -9.07 -2.91
CA GLU A 239 -20.78 -9.75 -4.20
C GLU A 239 -22.24 -9.84 -4.66
N SER A 240 -23.13 -10.23 -3.74
CA SER A 240 -24.52 -10.57 -4.05
C SER A 240 -25.55 -9.64 -3.41
N ASP A 241 -25.10 -8.56 -2.77
CA ASP A 241 -25.90 -7.54 -2.09
C ASP A 241 -26.96 -8.15 -1.15
N ASN A 242 -26.51 -8.95 -0.18
CA ASN A 242 -27.37 -9.52 0.86
C ASN A 242 -26.60 -9.77 2.17
N ASN A 243 -27.30 -10.24 3.19
CA ASN A 243 -26.75 -10.54 4.52
C ASN A 243 -26.06 -11.91 4.63
N ASN A 244 -25.95 -12.69 3.55
CA ASN A 244 -25.33 -14.01 3.61
C ASN A 244 -23.80 -13.91 3.51
N VAL A 245 -23.16 -13.83 4.68
CA VAL A 245 -21.69 -13.77 4.82
C VAL A 245 -21.00 -15.14 4.86
N SER A 246 -21.72 -16.23 4.60
CA SER A 246 -21.15 -17.59 4.67
C SER A 246 -19.99 -17.78 3.70
N ASP A 247 -18.93 -18.42 4.20
CA ASP A 247 -17.77 -18.76 3.39
C ASP A 247 -17.98 -20.06 2.63
N GLN A 248 -17.84 -19.99 1.31
CA GLN A 248 -17.96 -21.14 0.40
C GLN A 248 -16.60 -21.62 -0.12
N ASN A 249 -15.53 -20.88 0.17
CA ASN A 249 -14.18 -21.18 -0.30
C ASN A 249 -13.24 -21.62 0.82
N GLY A 250 -13.35 -20.98 1.98
CA GLY A 250 -12.54 -21.25 3.16
C GLY A 250 -11.36 -20.32 3.37
N HIS A 251 -11.02 -19.45 2.41
CA HIS A 251 -9.96 -18.48 2.57
C HIS A 251 -10.31 -17.46 3.67
N GLY A 252 -11.49 -16.84 3.61
CA GLY A 252 -11.90 -15.86 4.61
C GLY A 252 -12.11 -16.44 6.00
N THR A 253 -12.55 -17.70 6.12
CA THR A 253 -12.57 -18.42 7.41
C THR A 253 -11.17 -18.61 7.98
N HIS A 254 -10.19 -18.95 7.14
CA HIS A 254 -8.79 -19.13 7.55
C HIS A 254 -8.15 -17.79 7.97
N VAL A 255 -8.40 -16.72 7.21
CA VAL A 255 -7.96 -15.36 7.53
C VAL A 255 -8.58 -14.91 8.86
N SER A 256 -9.90 -15.07 9.03
CA SER A 256 -10.62 -14.73 10.27
C SER A 256 -10.07 -15.51 11.47
N GLY A 257 -9.79 -16.81 11.30
CA GLY A 257 -9.19 -17.65 12.33
C GLY A 257 -7.78 -17.23 12.74
N THR A 258 -7.02 -16.62 11.82
CA THR A 258 -5.66 -16.12 12.12
C THR A 258 -5.72 -14.78 12.85
N VAL A 259 -6.76 -13.97 12.60
CA VAL A 259 -7.03 -12.76 13.39
C VAL A 259 -7.45 -13.14 14.81
N ALA A 260 -8.52 -13.93 14.96
CA ALA A 260 -9.26 -14.04 16.23
C ALA A 260 -9.66 -15.46 16.65
N GLY A 261 -9.12 -16.52 16.03
CA GLY A 261 -9.42 -17.89 16.48
C GLY A 261 -9.04 -18.12 17.95
N ASP A 262 -10.03 -18.39 18.80
CA ASP A 262 -9.87 -18.45 20.26
C ASP A 262 -9.31 -19.79 20.80
N GLY A 263 -9.03 -20.74 19.91
CA GLY A 263 -8.47 -22.04 20.25
C GLY A 263 -9.43 -23.04 20.90
N THR A 264 -10.72 -22.72 21.06
CA THR A 264 -11.71 -23.60 21.68
C THR A 264 -11.83 -24.96 20.99
N GLY A 265 -11.57 -25.03 19.69
CA GLY A 265 -11.55 -26.25 18.87
C GLY A 265 -10.23 -27.03 18.91
N GLY A 266 -9.19 -26.50 19.56
CA GLY A 266 -7.93 -27.20 19.83
C GLY A 266 -6.66 -26.40 19.58
N THR A 267 -6.51 -25.72 18.43
CA THR A 267 -5.30 -24.96 18.07
C THR A 267 -5.54 -23.47 18.30
N GLN A 268 -4.66 -22.81 19.04
CA GLN A 268 -4.70 -21.35 19.19
C GLN A 268 -4.13 -20.70 17.92
N THR A 269 -5.02 -20.32 17.00
CA THR A 269 -4.67 -19.76 15.67
C THR A 269 -4.75 -18.24 15.63
N GLY A 270 -5.58 -17.63 16.48
CA GLY A 270 -5.78 -16.19 16.52
C GLY A 270 -4.66 -15.46 17.24
N MET A 271 -4.18 -14.36 16.65
CA MET A 271 -3.32 -13.39 17.31
C MET A 271 -4.04 -12.60 18.41
N ALA A 272 -5.33 -12.31 18.20
CA ALA A 272 -6.19 -11.54 19.09
C ALA A 272 -7.47 -12.32 19.42
N PRO A 273 -7.40 -13.31 20.33
CA PRO A 273 -8.47 -14.28 20.55
C PRO A 273 -9.80 -13.70 21.07
N ASP A 274 -9.83 -12.47 21.58
CA ASP A 274 -11.04 -11.77 22.04
C ASP A 274 -11.43 -10.59 21.11
N ALA A 275 -10.80 -10.43 19.94
CA ALA A 275 -11.19 -9.43 18.97
C ALA A 275 -12.42 -9.85 18.17
N GLU A 276 -13.23 -8.87 17.78
CA GLU A 276 -14.43 -9.09 16.97
C GLU A 276 -14.11 -9.04 15.47
N VAL A 277 -14.63 -9.99 14.70
CA VAL A 277 -14.47 -10.09 13.25
C VAL A 277 -15.76 -9.64 12.58
N MET A 278 -15.71 -8.49 11.89
CA MET A 278 -16.77 -8.02 11.00
C MET A 278 -16.55 -8.63 9.61
N VAL A 279 -17.50 -9.43 9.14
CA VAL A 279 -17.34 -10.20 7.91
C VAL A 279 -17.84 -9.40 6.71
N THR A 280 -16.91 -8.90 5.89
CA THR A 280 -17.27 -8.20 4.64
C THR A 280 -16.96 -9.10 3.46
N LYS A 281 -17.98 -9.79 2.95
CA LYS A 281 -17.82 -10.83 1.94
C LYS A 281 -17.65 -10.24 0.54
N PHE A 282 -16.63 -10.73 -0.15
CA PHE A 282 -16.25 -10.44 -1.51
C PHE A 282 -15.88 -11.74 -2.23
N TRP A 283 -16.35 -11.96 -3.45
CA TRP A 283 -15.99 -13.13 -4.25
C TRP A 283 -15.96 -12.81 -5.75
N ASN A 284 -14.85 -13.17 -6.36
CA ASN A 284 -14.33 -12.64 -7.63
C ASN A 284 -15.15 -12.94 -8.90
N SER A 285 -16.18 -13.77 -8.85
CA SER A 285 -16.97 -14.13 -10.03
C SER A 285 -17.78 -12.95 -10.59
N PHE A 286 -18.14 -11.98 -9.75
CA PHE A 286 -19.01 -10.84 -10.12
C PHE A 286 -18.64 -9.51 -9.44
N SER A 287 -17.56 -9.47 -8.65
CA SER A 287 -17.19 -8.30 -7.85
C SER A 287 -15.78 -7.79 -8.16
N GLY A 288 -15.68 -6.48 -8.42
CA GLY A 288 -14.47 -5.77 -8.81
C GLY A 288 -13.95 -4.88 -7.67
N GLU A 289 -13.10 -3.92 -8.01
CA GLU A 289 -12.53 -2.97 -7.03
C GLU A 289 -13.63 -2.24 -6.23
N LEU A 290 -14.78 -1.95 -6.87
CA LEU A 290 -15.91 -1.28 -6.22
C LEU A 290 -16.44 -2.02 -4.99
N SER A 291 -16.57 -3.35 -5.06
CA SER A 291 -17.08 -4.11 -3.93
C SER A 291 -16.14 -4.04 -2.72
N VAL A 292 -14.82 -3.97 -2.94
CA VAL A 292 -13.86 -3.78 -1.84
C VAL A 292 -13.94 -2.36 -1.29
N TRP A 293 -14.08 -1.33 -2.13
CA TRP A 293 -14.29 0.03 -1.65
C TRP A 293 -15.58 0.18 -0.85
N ARG A 294 -16.66 -0.51 -1.27
CA ARG A 294 -17.91 -0.60 -0.50
C ARG A 294 -17.73 -1.33 0.84
N SER A 295 -16.91 -2.38 0.90
CA SER A 295 -16.54 -3.02 2.17
C SER A 295 -15.79 -2.07 3.09
N MET A 296 -14.86 -1.27 2.56
CA MET A 296 -14.10 -0.28 3.35
C MET A 296 -15.02 0.84 3.87
N GLU A 297 -15.95 1.29 3.03
CA GLU A 297 -16.99 2.27 3.39
C GLU A 297 -17.88 1.74 4.53
N TYR A 298 -18.37 0.51 4.38
CA TYR A 298 -19.18 -0.18 5.38
C TYR A 298 -18.43 -0.37 6.71
N ALA A 299 -17.19 -0.85 6.66
CA ALA A 299 -16.37 -1.03 7.84
C ALA A 299 -16.11 0.31 8.57
N THR A 300 -15.93 1.38 7.80
CA THR A 300 -15.73 2.74 8.33
C THR A 300 -16.99 3.23 9.07
N ASP A 301 -18.16 3.02 8.47
CA ASP A 301 -19.45 3.48 9.02
C ASP A 301 -19.91 2.64 10.22
N ASN A 302 -19.66 1.32 10.19
CA ASN A 302 -20.04 0.37 11.25
C ASN A 302 -19.01 0.23 12.37
N GLY A 303 -18.04 1.15 12.43
CA GLY A 303 -17.21 1.31 13.61
C GLY A 303 -16.00 0.38 13.70
N ALA A 304 -15.61 -0.31 12.63
CA ALA A 304 -14.39 -1.11 12.63
C ALA A 304 -13.15 -0.27 13.03
N HIS A 305 -12.18 -0.88 13.69
CA HIS A 305 -10.93 -0.23 14.11
C HIS A 305 -9.80 -0.48 13.11
N ALA A 306 -9.84 -1.61 12.40
CA ALA A 306 -8.93 -1.89 11.30
C ALA A 306 -9.64 -2.67 10.18
N THR A 307 -9.13 -2.52 8.96
CA THR A 307 -9.49 -3.36 7.82
C THR A 307 -8.31 -4.25 7.47
N THR A 308 -8.56 -5.54 7.28
CA THR A 308 -7.59 -6.48 6.73
C THR A 308 -8.14 -7.09 5.45
N ALA A 309 -7.32 -7.12 4.42
CA ALA A 309 -7.68 -7.70 3.14
C ALA A 309 -6.50 -8.48 2.57
N SER A 310 -6.72 -9.77 2.40
CA SER A 310 -5.72 -10.73 1.94
C SER A 310 -5.80 -10.90 0.41
N LEU A 311 -5.89 -9.78 -0.30
CA LEU A 311 -6.12 -9.66 -1.74
C LEU A 311 -5.43 -8.42 -2.34
N GLY A 312 -5.34 -8.36 -3.67
CA GLY A 312 -4.88 -7.17 -4.40
C GLY A 312 -4.89 -7.36 -5.92
N TRP A 313 -4.78 -6.24 -6.64
CA TRP A 313 -4.71 -6.16 -8.10
C TRP A 313 -3.27 -5.98 -8.60
N PRO A 314 -2.74 -6.90 -9.43
CA PRO A 314 -1.50 -6.68 -10.15
C PRO A 314 -1.61 -5.45 -11.06
N HIS A 315 -0.55 -4.65 -11.22
CA HIS A 315 -0.61 -3.47 -12.09
C HIS A 315 -0.97 -3.80 -13.55
N SER A 316 -0.67 -5.02 -14.02
CA SER A 316 -1.05 -5.50 -15.36
C SER A 316 -2.56 -5.56 -15.60
N THR A 317 -3.39 -5.52 -14.56
CA THR A 317 -4.85 -5.49 -14.68
C THR A 317 -5.40 -4.06 -14.74
N ASN A 318 -4.53 -3.05 -14.75
CA ASN A 318 -4.86 -1.62 -14.78
C ASN A 318 -5.81 -1.18 -13.64
N PRO A 319 -5.51 -1.48 -12.37
CA PRO A 319 -6.35 -1.04 -11.25
C PRO A 319 -6.48 0.49 -11.23
N ASN A 320 -7.58 0.98 -10.65
CA ASN A 320 -7.83 2.41 -10.46
C ASN A 320 -6.98 2.97 -9.32
N ARG A 321 -5.66 3.00 -9.50
CA ARG A 321 -4.68 3.39 -8.47
C ARG A 321 -4.98 4.76 -7.81
N PRO A 322 -5.36 5.83 -8.54
CA PRO A 322 -5.75 7.09 -7.90
C PRO A 322 -6.93 6.94 -6.93
N MET A 323 -7.95 6.16 -7.32
CA MET A 323 -9.13 5.90 -6.50
C MET A 323 -8.79 5.04 -5.29
N TRP A 324 -7.98 3.98 -5.47
CA TRP A 324 -7.49 3.16 -4.35
C TRP A 324 -6.79 4.00 -3.29
N ARG A 325 -5.89 4.88 -3.71
CA ARG A 325 -5.20 5.78 -2.78
C ARG A 325 -6.17 6.68 -2.04
N GLN A 326 -7.12 7.29 -2.75
CA GLN A 326 -8.14 8.14 -2.13
C GLN A 326 -9.00 7.38 -1.12
N VAL A 327 -9.48 6.19 -1.46
CA VAL A 327 -10.29 5.36 -0.55
C VAL A 327 -9.48 4.95 0.68
N CYS A 328 -8.24 4.47 0.50
CA CYS A 328 -7.37 4.12 1.62
C CYS A 328 -7.09 5.32 2.54
N GLU A 329 -6.74 6.48 1.98
CA GLU A 329 -6.46 7.68 2.76
C GLU A 329 -7.71 8.23 3.46
N ASN A 330 -8.89 8.14 2.86
CA ASN A 330 -10.15 8.55 3.49
C ASN A 330 -10.58 7.59 4.61
N THR A 331 -10.37 6.28 4.44
CA THR A 331 -10.55 5.28 5.52
C THR A 331 -9.58 5.52 6.68
N ILE A 332 -8.32 5.83 6.38
CA ILE A 332 -7.31 6.22 7.38
C ILE A 332 -7.70 7.52 8.08
N ALA A 333 -8.16 8.53 7.34
CA ALA A 333 -8.64 9.79 7.91
C ALA A 333 -9.82 9.57 8.87
N ALA A 334 -10.71 8.61 8.58
CA ALA A 334 -11.79 8.21 9.48
C ALA A 334 -11.33 7.39 10.72
N GLY A 335 -10.02 7.12 10.84
CA GLY A 335 -9.40 6.53 12.02
C GLY A 335 -9.33 5.01 12.00
N LEU A 336 -9.31 4.39 10.83
CA LEU A 336 -9.12 2.94 10.69
C LEU A 336 -7.67 2.64 10.30
N SER A 337 -7.12 1.57 10.86
CA SER A 337 -5.85 1.01 10.36
C SER A 337 -6.09 0.17 9.10
N VAL A 338 -5.37 0.47 8.01
CA VAL A 338 -5.55 -0.22 6.71
C VAL A 338 -4.38 -1.16 6.42
N ILE A 339 -4.66 -2.47 6.37
CA ILE A 339 -3.66 -3.55 6.34
C ILE A 339 -3.93 -4.48 5.16
N TYR A 340 -2.96 -4.58 4.24
CA TYR A 340 -3.13 -5.36 3.00
C TYR A 340 -1.90 -6.23 2.70
N ALA A 341 -2.17 -7.36 2.06
CA ALA A 341 -1.14 -8.25 1.54
C ALA A 341 -0.28 -7.56 0.46
N ALA A 342 1.02 -7.88 0.42
CA ALA A 342 1.90 -7.38 -0.63
C ALA A 342 1.60 -7.99 -2.01
N GLY A 343 1.14 -9.25 -2.05
CA GLY A 343 1.03 -10.05 -3.27
C GLY A 343 1.93 -11.29 -3.24
N ASN A 344 1.77 -12.18 -4.22
CA ASN A 344 2.46 -13.48 -4.28
C ASN A 344 3.29 -13.63 -5.59
N GLU A 345 3.90 -12.55 -6.06
CA GLU A 345 4.63 -12.46 -7.33
C GLU A 345 6.15 -12.67 -7.21
N GLY A 346 6.69 -12.84 -6.00
CA GLY A 346 8.12 -13.00 -5.73
C GLY A 346 8.86 -11.67 -5.74
N GLY A 347 10.12 -11.60 -6.21
CA GLY A 347 10.94 -10.37 -6.19
C GLY A 347 11.31 -9.78 -7.55
N GLY A 348 10.71 -10.26 -8.64
CA GLY A 348 11.30 -10.18 -9.97
C GLY A 348 11.00 -8.93 -10.80
N ASN A 349 10.05 -8.08 -10.39
CA ASN A 349 9.51 -7.03 -11.27
C ASN A 349 9.27 -5.66 -10.61
N PRO A 350 10.25 -5.06 -9.90
CA PRO A 350 10.09 -3.70 -9.40
C PRO A 350 9.96 -2.70 -10.57
N PRO A 351 9.08 -1.69 -10.48
CA PRO A 351 8.32 -1.28 -9.30
C PRO A 351 6.88 -1.82 -9.21
N ASP A 352 6.53 -2.83 -10.01
CA ASP A 352 5.13 -3.26 -10.26
C ASP A 352 4.73 -4.57 -9.57
N ASN A 353 5.56 -5.02 -8.64
CA ASN A 353 5.50 -6.36 -8.07
C ASN A 353 4.62 -6.43 -6.81
N VAL A 354 4.45 -5.32 -6.11
CA VAL A 354 3.47 -5.19 -5.02
C VAL A 354 2.11 -4.84 -5.61
N ARG A 355 1.06 -5.59 -5.28
CA ARG A 355 -0.30 -5.36 -5.81
C ARG A 355 -0.95 -4.12 -5.21
N THR A 356 -1.89 -3.52 -5.93
CA THR A 356 -2.76 -2.46 -5.39
C THR A 356 -3.90 -3.04 -4.55
N PRO A 357 -4.21 -2.50 -3.35
CA PRO A 357 -3.66 -1.28 -2.73
C PRO A 357 -2.47 -1.49 -1.79
N GLY A 358 -1.87 -2.69 -1.73
CA GLY A 358 -0.62 -2.91 -0.99
C GLY A 358 0.51 -1.96 -1.42
N ASP A 359 0.48 -1.44 -2.64
CA ASP A 359 1.41 -0.43 -3.13
C ASP A 359 1.09 1.00 -2.67
N VAL A 360 -0.08 1.29 -2.08
CA VAL A 360 -0.41 2.64 -1.58
C VAL A 360 0.56 3.02 -0.44
N PRO A 361 1.22 4.20 -0.46
CA PRO A 361 2.28 4.52 0.48
C PRO A 361 1.82 4.46 1.95
N ALA A 362 0.62 4.97 2.23
CA ALA A 362 0.04 5.01 3.56
C ALA A 362 -0.31 3.62 4.12
N VAL A 363 -0.72 2.65 3.29
CA VAL A 363 -1.17 1.31 3.72
C VAL A 363 -0.07 0.53 4.45
N ILE A 364 -0.46 -0.26 5.47
CA ILE A 364 0.42 -1.23 6.13
C ILE A 364 0.48 -2.47 5.24
N THR A 365 1.57 -2.60 4.49
CA THR A 365 1.75 -3.68 3.51
C THR A 365 2.55 -4.82 4.12
N VAL A 366 2.03 -6.05 4.01
CA VAL A 366 2.59 -7.22 4.71
C VAL A 366 3.21 -8.21 3.72
N GLY A 367 4.52 -8.45 3.87
CA GLY A 367 5.24 -9.55 3.23
C GLY A 367 5.16 -10.85 4.03
N ALA A 368 5.50 -11.99 3.41
CA ALA A 368 5.40 -13.31 4.02
C ALA A 368 6.77 -13.94 4.30
N THR A 369 6.97 -14.42 5.53
CA THR A 369 8.08 -15.29 5.92
C THR A 369 7.60 -16.71 6.23
N ASP A 370 8.52 -17.66 6.34
CA ASP A 370 8.27 -18.90 7.06
C ASP A 370 8.52 -18.73 8.57
N CYS A 371 8.30 -19.80 9.34
CA CYS A 371 8.56 -19.82 10.79
C CYS A 371 10.05 -19.94 11.17
N ASN A 372 10.97 -19.86 10.20
CA ASN A 372 12.42 -19.73 10.39
C ASN A 372 12.95 -18.33 10.01
N ASP A 373 12.07 -17.35 9.82
CA ASP A 373 12.41 -15.99 9.36
C ASP A 373 12.99 -15.90 7.94
N VAL A 374 12.77 -16.93 7.12
CA VAL A 374 13.16 -16.91 5.71
C VAL A 374 12.02 -16.28 4.91
N ILE A 375 12.33 -15.26 4.09
CA ILE A 375 11.36 -14.65 3.19
C ILE A 375 10.79 -15.72 2.25
N ALA A 376 9.47 -15.78 2.13
CA ALA A 376 8.83 -16.72 1.22
C ALA A 376 9.21 -16.38 -0.23
N GLY A 377 9.53 -17.40 -1.04
CA GLY A 377 9.91 -17.19 -2.44
C GLY A 377 8.84 -16.48 -3.27
N PHE A 378 7.57 -16.65 -2.91
CA PHE A 378 6.43 -15.97 -3.52
C PHE A 378 6.17 -14.56 -2.98
N SER A 379 6.71 -14.16 -1.82
CA SER A 379 6.34 -12.87 -1.20
C SER A 379 6.72 -11.71 -2.12
N SER A 380 5.73 -10.90 -2.49
CA SER A 380 5.95 -9.69 -3.28
C SER A 380 6.82 -8.68 -2.57
N ARG A 381 7.64 -7.99 -3.36
CA ARG A 381 8.74 -7.13 -2.92
C ARG A 381 8.71 -5.80 -3.64
N GLY A 382 9.07 -4.73 -2.94
CA GLY A 382 9.25 -3.42 -3.53
C GLY A 382 10.58 -3.28 -4.29
N PRO A 383 11.00 -2.05 -4.59
CA PRO A 383 10.30 -0.80 -4.29
C PRO A 383 9.03 -0.63 -5.14
N ILE A 384 8.19 0.33 -4.77
CA ILE A 384 7.00 0.77 -5.51
C ILE A 384 7.23 2.16 -6.12
N THR A 385 6.34 2.59 -7.03
CA THR A 385 6.34 3.96 -7.58
C THR A 385 4.95 4.56 -7.60
N TRP A 386 4.85 5.85 -7.29
CA TRP A 386 3.65 6.68 -7.48
C TRP A 386 3.93 7.89 -8.39
N GLN A 387 5.00 7.79 -9.18
CA GLN A 387 5.36 8.78 -10.17
C GLN A 387 4.34 8.77 -11.32
N ASN A 388 3.92 9.96 -11.77
CA ASN A 388 2.98 10.15 -12.89
C ASN A 388 1.61 9.49 -12.69
N ILE A 389 1.04 9.53 -11.47
CA ILE A 389 -0.30 9.00 -11.16
C ILE A 389 -1.21 10.13 -10.66
N PRO A 390 -1.73 11.01 -11.54
CA PRO A 390 -2.50 12.17 -11.11
C PRO A 390 -3.67 11.83 -10.16
N PRO A 391 -3.92 12.65 -9.11
CA PRO A 391 -3.20 13.89 -8.77
C PRO A 391 -1.85 13.68 -8.04
N TYR A 392 -1.45 12.42 -7.80
CA TYR A 392 -0.25 12.05 -7.08
C TYR A 392 1.00 12.02 -7.97
N ASN A 393 2.14 12.36 -7.38
CA ASN A 393 3.43 12.29 -8.05
C ASN A 393 4.57 12.20 -7.02
N ASP A 394 4.43 11.27 -6.08
CA ASP A 394 5.43 10.93 -5.06
C ASP A 394 6.06 9.57 -5.34
N CYS A 395 7.02 9.14 -4.52
CA CYS A 395 7.79 7.91 -4.74
C CYS A 395 8.42 7.84 -6.14
N PRO A 396 9.31 8.80 -6.51
CA PRO A 396 9.91 8.87 -7.84
C PRO A 396 10.73 7.62 -8.17
N TRP A 397 10.63 7.12 -9.40
CA TRP A 397 11.34 5.94 -9.85
C TRP A 397 12.40 6.30 -10.91
N PRO A 398 13.68 5.94 -10.71
CA PRO A 398 14.29 5.29 -9.53
C PRO A 398 14.61 6.29 -8.37
N PRO A 399 14.74 5.85 -7.09
CA PRO A 399 14.73 4.45 -6.62
C PRO A 399 13.37 3.92 -6.16
N GLY A 400 12.30 4.73 -6.16
CA GLY A 400 10.98 4.35 -5.64
C GLY A 400 10.90 4.37 -4.11
N CYS A 401 9.75 3.98 -3.57
CA CYS A 401 9.52 3.87 -2.13
C CYS A 401 9.61 2.41 -1.66
N MET A 402 10.14 2.19 -0.45
CA MET A 402 10.28 0.84 0.09
C MET A 402 8.93 0.22 0.46
N LYS A 403 8.73 -1.02 0.00
CA LYS A 403 7.64 -1.94 0.39
C LYS A 403 8.19 -3.38 0.38
N PRO A 404 7.62 -4.33 1.14
CA PRO A 404 6.51 -4.17 2.09
C PRO A 404 6.87 -3.25 3.27
N SER A 405 5.89 -2.90 4.10
CA SER A 405 6.18 -2.09 5.30
C SER A 405 6.83 -2.94 6.38
N ILE A 406 6.38 -4.19 6.49
CA ILE A 406 6.74 -5.19 7.49
C ILE A 406 6.49 -6.59 6.89
N SER A 407 6.92 -7.62 7.60
CA SER A 407 6.64 -9.02 7.25
C SER A 407 6.08 -9.80 8.44
N ALA A 408 5.40 -10.89 8.13
CA ALA A 408 4.85 -11.83 9.11
C ALA A 408 4.82 -13.27 8.55
N PRO A 409 4.67 -14.29 9.40
CA PRO A 409 4.60 -15.69 8.96
C PRO A 409 3.39 -15.95 8.05
N GLY A 410 3.65 -16.51 6.86
CA GLY A 410 2.64 -16.80 5.86
C GLY A 410 2.91 -18.08 5.07
N VAL A 411 3.78 -18.97 5.55
CA VAL A 411 4.08 -20.27 4.93
C VAL A 411 3.61 -21.38 5.85
N ASN A 412 2.77 -22.28 5.34
CA ASN A 412 2.15 -23.37 6.09
C ASN A 412 1.46 -22.88 7.37
N THR A 413 0.71 -21.78 7.27
CA THR A 413 -0.02 -21.21 8.41
C THR A 413 -1.27 -22.05 8.69
N LYS A 414 -1.39 -22.54 9.92
CA LYS A 414 -2.54 -23.34 10.36
C LYS A 414 -3.65 -22.43 10.86
N SER A 415 -4.84 -22.51 10.29
CA SER A 415 -5.99 -21.76 10.79
C SER A 415 -7.30 -22.49 10.55
N CYS A 416 -8.40 -21.90 11.01
CA CYS A 416 -9.75 -22.43 10.93
C CYS A 416 -10.08 -22.87 9.49
N ALA A 417 -10.55 -24.11 9.36
CA ALA A 417 -11.18 -24.58 8.14
C ALA A 417 -12.68 -24.24 8.15
N VAL A 418 -13.36 -24.37 7.01
CA VAL A 418 -14.80 -24.08 6.92
C VAL A 418 -15.56 -24.98 7.89
N CYS A 419 -16.15 -24.34 8.92
CA CYS A 419 -17.10 -24.89 9.88
C CYS A 419 -16.65 -26.02 10.81
N SER A 420 -15.47 -26.62 10.60
CA SER A 420 -14.82 -27.45 11.61
C SER A 420 -13.35 -27.70 11.31
N GLY A 421 -12.53 -27.73 12.36
CA GLY A 421 -11.13 -28.15 12.29
C GLY A 421 -10.22 -27.10 11.67
N TYR A 422 -9.06 -27.54 11.19
CA TYR A 422 -8.00 -26.63 10.74
C TYR A 422 -7.48 -27.06 9.37
N ARG A 423 -6.85 -26.12 8.66
CA ARG A 423 -6.12 -26.38 7.42
C ARG A 423 -4.87 -25.49 7.34
N LEU A 424 -3.89 -25.94 6.56
CA LEU A 424 -2.69 -25.16 6.26
C LEU A 424 -2.85 -24.46 4.90
N LEU A 425 -2.50 -23.18 4.87
CA LEU A 425 -2.39 -22.37 3.66
C LEU A 425 -1.07 -21.59 3.66
N SER A 426 -0.57 -21.27 2.47
CA SER A 426 0.58 -20.38 2.29
C SER A 426 0.22 -19.19 1.38
N GLY A 427 0.71 -18.00 1.74
CA GLY A 427 0.54 -16.76 1.00
C GLY A 427 0.78 -15.53 1.88
N THR A 428 1.02 -14.36 1.27
CA THR A 428 0.93 -13.07 1.98
C THR A 428 -0.45 -12.85 2.60
N SER A 429 -1.47 -13.51 2.05
CA SER A 429 -2.80 -13.66 2.59
C SER A 429 -2.88 -14.27 4.00
N MET A 430 -1.90 -15.10 4.39
CA MET A 430 -1.80 -15.68 5.73
C MET A 430 -0.92 -14.85 6.66
N ALA A 431 0.05 -14.12 6.12
CA ALA A 431 0.86 -13.17 6.89
C ALA A 431 0.04 -11.94 7.36
N THR A 432 -0.78 -11.40 6.47
CA THR A 432 -1.58 -10.18 6.70
C THR A 432 -2.49 -10.26 7.95
N PRO A 433 -3.28 -11.32 8.19
CA PRO A 433 -4.12 -11.40 9.38
C PRO A 433 -3.35 -11.52 10.70
N HIS A 434 -2.09 -11.98 10.69
CA HIS A 434 -1.27 -11.93 11.91
C HIS A 434 -1.01 -10.48 12.34
N VAL A 435 -0.72 -9.61 11.37
CA VAL A 435 -0.54 -8.18 11.60
C VAL A 435 -1.87 -7.54 12.02
N ALA A 436 -2.98 -7.90 11.38
CA ALA A 436 -4.30 -7.37 11.75
C ALA A 436 -4.68 -7.72 13.20
N GLY A 437 -4.45 -8.96 13.64
CA GLY A 437 -4.64 -9.31 15.05
C GLY A 437 -3.64 -8.63 15.97
N THR A 438 -2.38 -8.43 15.55
CA THR A 438 -1.43 -7.60 16.33
C THR A 438 -1.96 -6.18 16.51
N VAL A 439 -2.50 -5.56 15.46
CA VAL A 439 -3.14 -4.23 15.54
C VAL A 439 -4.35 -4.25 16.48
N ALA A 440 -5.13 -5.33 16.51
CA ALA A 440 -6.23 -5.47 17.46
C ALA A 440 -5.74 -5.46 18.93
N LEU A 441 -4.62 -6.13 19.23
CA LEU A 441 -3.96 -6.09 20.54
C LEU A 441 -3.47 -4.68 20.87
N MET A 442 -2.78 -4.05 19.91
CA MET A 442 -2.29 -2.68 20.04
C MET A 442 -3.42 -1.69 20.35
N LEU A 443 -4.58 -1.82 19.69
CA LEU A 443 -5.71 -0.90 19.86
C LEU A 443 -6.55 -1.16 21.12
N GLU A 444 -6.53 -2.38 21.68
CA GLU A 444 -7.06 -2.60 23.04
C GLU A 444 -6.17 -1.88 24.06
N PHE A 445 -4.85 -1.97 23.90
CA PHE A 445 -3.91 -1.43 24.87
C PHE A 445 -3.67 0.08 24.72
N GLY A 446 -3.72 0.60 23.50
CA GLY A 446 -3.68 2.01 23.13
C GLY A 446 -4.89 2.41 22.28
N PRO A 447 -6.07 2.62 22.89
CA PRO A 447 -7.27 2.96 22.15
C PRO A 447 -7.17 4.27 21.38
N GLY A 448 -7.65 4.29 20.14
CA GLY A 448 -7.73 5.51 19.32
C GLY A 448 -6.42 5.97 18.69
N MET A 449 -5.36 5.15 18.71
CA MET A 449 -4.11 5.47 18.02
C MET A 449 -4.33 5.75 16.53
N PRO A 450 -3.73 6.82 15.98
CA PRO A 450 -3.72 7.05 14.54
C PRO A 450 -3.05 5.91 13.77
N HIS A 451 -3.52 5.64 12.55
CA HIS A 451 -2.96 4.63 11.65
C HIS A 451 -1.46 4.81 11.41
N GLU A 452 -1.00 6.06 11.27
CA GLU A 452 0.40 6.41 11.05
C GLU A 452 1.25 5.96 12.24
N VAL A 453 0.76 6.22 13.46
CA VAL A 453 1.37 5.82 14.73
C VAL A 453 1.41 4.31 14.87
N VAL A 454 0.33 3.60 14.54
CA VAL A 454 0.28 2.13 14.53
C VAL A 454 1.32 1.56 13.57
N LYS A 455 1.37 2.09 12.34
CA LYS A 455 2.34 1.67 11.32
C LYS A 455 3.78 1.92 11.75
N GLU A 456 4.07 3.07 12.34
CA GLU A 456 5.39 3.40 12.86
C GLU A 456 5.82 2.46 13.99
N ILE A 457 4.96 2.20 14.97
CA ILE A 457 5.26 1.25 16.05
C ILE A 457 5.58 -0.12 15.46
N LEU A 458 4.72 -0.64 14.58
CA LEU A 458 4.95 -1.93 13.94
C LEU A 458 6.31 -2.00 13.24
N MET A 459 6.71 -0.93 12.53
CA MET A 459 8.00 -0.89 11.85
C MET A 459 9.17 -0.78 12.84
N ASP A 460 9.05 0.05 13.87
CA ASP A 460 10.13 0.35 14.80
C ASP A 460 10.40 -0.78 15.81
N THR A 461 9.38 -1.59 16.11
CA THR A 461 9.50 -2.73 17.03
C THR A 461 9.66 -4.07 16.31
N SER A 462 9.67 -4.08 14.98
CA SER A 462 9.90 -5.29 14.20
C SER A 462 11.30 -5.87 14.45
N LYS A 463 11.38 -7.20 14.44
CA LYS A 463 12.66 -7.90 14.39
C LYS A 463 13.26 -7.71 13.00
N ASP A 464 14.31 -6.91 12.90
CA ASP A 464 15.08 -6.69 11.69
C ASP A 464 15.61 -8.03 11.11
N LEU A 465 15.40 -8.23 9.81
CA LEU A 465 15.74 -9.43 9.05
C LEU A 465 16.27 -9.02 7.67
N GLY A 466 17.22 -9.78 7.13
CA GLY A 466 17.81 -9.48 5.84
C GLY A 466 18.98 -8.52 5.97
N ALA A 467 18.98 -7.44 5.18
CA ALA A 467 20.00 -6.41 5.28
C ALA A 467 19.70 -5.53 6.51
N PRO A 468 20.72 -5.00 7.22
CA PRO A 468 20.46 -4.12 8.36
C PRO A 468 19.56 -2.94 7.99
N GLY A 469 18.51 -2.73 8.78
CA GLY A 469 17.52 -1.68 8.54
C GLY A 469 16.44 -2.07 7.53
N ARG A 470 15.69 -1.08 7.04
CA ARG A 470 14.56 -1.35 6.14
C ARG A 470 15.04 -1.79 4.77
N ASP A 471 14.46 -2.86 4.25
CA ASP A 471 14.71 -3.35 2.90
C ASP A 471 13.42 -3.70 2.15
N ASN A 472 13.54 -4.01 0.85
CA ASN A 472 12.40 -4.34 -0.02
C ASN A 472 11.96 -5.81 0.08
N ASP A 473 12.67 -6.64 0.84
CA ASP A 473 12.32 -8.05 1.05
C ASP A 473 11.42 -8.18 2.28
N TYR A 474 11.89 -7.72 3.45
CA TYR A 474 11.26 -7.87 4.75
C TYR A 474 10.54 -6.60 5.25
N GLY A 475 10.71 -5.46 4.56
CA GLY A 475 10.27 -4.17 5.07
C GLY A 475 11.13 -3.77 6.27
N ALA A 476 10.49 -3.42 7.39
CA ALA A 476 11.19 -3.19 8.66
C ALA A 476 11.53 -4.48 9.44
N GLY A 477 11.19 -5.66 8.90
CA GLY A 477 11.42 -6.95 9.54
C GLY A 477 10.13 -7.69 9.89
N ARG A 478 10.26 -8.77 10.65
CA ARG A 478 9.11 -9.54 11.14
C ARG A 478 8.51 -8.86 12.36
N VAL A 479 7.20 -8.60 12.33
CA VAL A 479 6.49 -8.00 13.47
C VAL A 479 6.69 -8.81 14.76
N ASP A 480 6.94 -8.10 15.85
CA ASP A 480 6.89 -8.60 17.22
C ASP A 480 5.66 -8.01 17.92
N ALA A 481 4.63 -8.83 18.14
CA ALA A 481 3.36 -8.38 18.70
C ALA A 481 3.50 -7.92 20.15
N TYR A 482 4.44 -8.49 20.92
CA TYR A 482 4.69 -8.05 22.28
C TYR A 482 5.29 -6.66 22.31
N GLU A 483 6.38 -6.44 21.58
CA GLU A 483 7.05 -5.14 21.56
C GLU A 483 6.13 -4.05 20.97
N ALA A 484 5.37 -4.38 19.92
CA ALA A 484 4.41 -3.45 19.31
C ALA A 484 3.26 -3.09 20.27
N THR A 485 2.67 -4.09 20.94
CA THR A 485 1.59 -3.86 21.91
C THR A 485 2.12 -3.09 23.11
N ALA A 486 3.26 -3.47 23.69
CA ALA A 486 3.86 -2.76 24.81
C ALA A 486 4.11 -1.27 24.48
N ALA A 487 4.62 -0.97 23.29
CA ALA A 487 4.84 0.39 22.79
C ALA A 487 3.54 1.19 22.57
N SER A 488 2.38 0.53 22.57
CA SER A 488 1.06 1.14 22.39
C SER A 488 0.45 1.69 23.70
N SER A 489 0.99 1.31 24.88
CA SER A 489 0.43 1.73 26.19
C SER A 489 0.37 3.24 26.40
N GLY A 490 1.16 4.02 25.66
CA GLY A 490 1.38 5.44 25.97
C GLY A 490 1.88 5.67 27.40
N ASN A 491 2.41 4.66 28.12
CA ASN A 491 2.88 4.84 29.48
C ASN A 491 4.27 5.53 29.51
N PRO A 492 4.51 6.35 30.55
CA PRO A 492 5.29 7.57 30.48
C PRO A 492 6.71 7.32 30.97
N GLU A 493 7.42 6.38 30.38
CA GLU A 493 8.86 6.31 30.62
C GLU A 493 9.54 7.05 29.47
N PRO A 494 10.32 8.10 29.79
CA PRO A 494 11.13 8.74 28.78
C PRO A 494 12.02 7.69 28.13
N ALA A 495 11.97 7.60 26.81
CA ALA A 495 12.75 6.64 26.04
C ALA A 495 13.62 7.42 25.05
N ALA A 496 14.64 6.75 24.53
CA ALA A 496 15.65 7.35 23.68
C ALA A 496 15.00 8.06 22.49
N CYS A 497 14.99 9.38 22.54
CA CYS A 497 14.57 10.26 21.47
C CYS A 497 15.79 10.67 20.67
N CYS A 498 15.91 10.16 19.44
CA CYS A 498 17.03 10.45 18.56
C CYS A 498 16.75 11.67 17.69
N PHE A 499 17.60 12.67 17.78
CA PHE A 499 17.52 13.87 16.97
C PHE A 499 18.41 13.79 15.73
N LYS A 500 18.14 14.67 14.76
CA LYS A 500 18.88 14.72 13.48
C LYS A 500 20.37 15.03 13.63
N ASP A 501 20.77 15.65 14.73
CA ASP A 501 22.15 15.95 15.07
C ASP A 501 22.88 14.78 15.77
N GLY A 502 22.20 13.64 15.94
CA GLY A 502 22.71 12.47 16.64
C GLY A 502 22.61 12.57 18.15
N SER A 503 22.05 13.66 18.68
CA SER A 503 21.78 13.76 20.11
C SER A 503 20.65 12.80 20.51
N CYS A 504 20.72 12.35 21.77
CA CYS A 504 19.75 11.45 22.35
C CYS A 504 19.30 12.06 23.67
N GLU A 505 17.99 12.21 23.84
CA GLU A 505 17.39 12.53 25.13
C GLU A 505 16.31 11.52 25.46
N ASP A 506 16.25 11.07 26.71
CA ASP A 506 15.14 10.22 27.14
C ASP A 506 13.92 11.14 27.30
N LEU A 507 12.99 11.07 26.35
CA LEU A 507 11.79 11.92 26.29
C LEU A 507 10.52 11.08 26.23
N MET A 508 9.42 11.67 26.70
CA MET A 508 8.10 11.11 26.41
C MET A 508 7.88 11.12 24.90
N ARG A 509 7.05 10.20 24.41
CA ARG A 509 6.78 10.07 22.98
C ARG A 509 6.28 11.38 22.36
N GLU A 510 5.35 12.05 23.02
CA GLU A 510 4.74 13.28 22.52
C GLU A 510 5.77 14.41 22.46
N ASP A 511 6.51 14.64 23.55
CA ASP A 511 7.61 15.61 23.60
C ASP A 511 8.69 15.32 22.54
N CYS A 512 9.06 14.05 22.37
CA CYS A 512 10.04 13.63 21.38
C CYS A 512 9.60 13.97 19.95
N ILE A 513 8.33 13.70 19.62
CA ILE A 513 7.78 13.97 18.29
C ILE A 513 7.66 15.48 18.06
N ASP A 514 7.18 16.23 19.05
CA ASP A 514 7.04 17.69 18.98
C ASP A 514 8.39 18.40 18.79
N ASP A 515 9.44 17.88 19.42
CA ASP A 515 10.81 18.39 19.27
C ASP A 515 11.50 17.88 17.99
N GLY A 516 10.78 17.12 17.13
CA GLY A 516 11.28 16.63 15.85
C GLY A 516 12.29 15.48 15.96
N GLY A 517 12.31 14.80 17.10
CA GLY A 517 13.09 13.60 17.34
C GLY A 517 12.32 12.32 17.01
N ARG A 518 13.05 11.19 16.98
CA ARG A 518 12.50 9.86 16.77
C ARG A 518 12.52 9.09 18.07
N TRP A 519 11.34 8.72 18.56
CA TRP A 519 11.17 8.02 19.82
C TRP A 519 11.44 6.52 19.65
N ASN A 520 12.30 5.94 20.49
CA ASN A 520 12.65 4.51 20.44
C ASN A 520 12.20 3.83 21.73
N PHE A 521 11.06 3.14 21.68
CA PHE A 521 10.45 2.51 22.86
C PHE A 521 11.37 1.53 23.57
N GLY A 522 11.36 1.55 24.91
CA GLY A 522 12.11 0.62 25.75
C GLY A 522 13.64 0.74 25.62
N LYS A 523 14.11 1.78 24.93
CA LYS A 523 15.52 2.13 24.80
C LYS A 523 15.78 3.35 25.65
N GLU A 524 16.91 3.39 26.34
CA GLU A 524 17.38 4.58 27.04
C GLU A 524 18.65 5.05 26.36
N CYS A 525 18.89 6.35 26.27
CA CYS A 525 20.10 6.93 25.69
C CYS A 525 21.40 6.41 26.33
N GLY A 526 21.33 5.92 27.57
CA GLY A 526 22.45 5.29 28.27
C GLY A 526 22.85 3.90 27.74
N SER A 527 21.94 3.21 27.03
CA SER A 527 22.13 1.84 26.53
C SER A 527 21.93 1.71 25.02
N PHE A 528 21.24 2.66 24.42
CA PHE A 528 20.92 2.72 23.00
C PHE A 528 21.69 3.87 22.36
N ASN A 529 22.54 3.51 21.40
CA ASN A 529 23.24 4.50 20.60
C ASN A 529 22.29 4.97 19.50
N CYS A 530 21.79 6.21 19.63
CA CYS A 530 21.10 6.85 18.53
C CYS A 530 22.00 6.87 17.29
N PRO A 531 21.42 6.65 16.09
CA PRO A 531 22.18 6.75 14.84
C PRO A 531 22.90 8.09 14.78
N GLN A 532 24.22 8.05 14.59
CA GLN A 532 25.01 9.28 14.53
C GLN A 532 25.05 9.78 13.10
N PRO A 533 24.93 11.10 12.87
CA PRO A 533 25.12 11.63 11.54
C PRO A 533 26.56 11.38 11.09
N GLY A 534 26.70 11.17 9.79
CA GLY A 534 27.96 10.82 9.15
C GLY A 534 28.03 11.46 7.78
N ALA A 535 29.22 11.38 7.18
CA ALA A 535 29.45 11.92 5.85
C ALA A 535 28.54 11.22 4.84
N CYS A 536 27.69 12.02 4.21
CA CYS A 536 26.83 11.63 3.12
C CYS A 536 27.32 12.28 1.83
N CYS A 537 27.78 11.48 0.89
CA CYS A 537 28.13 11.97 -0.44
C CYS A 537 26.86 12.04 -1.30
N VAL A 538 26.18 13.19 -1.25
CA VAL A 538 24.95 13.46 -2.03
C VAL A 538 25.27 13.50 -3.53
N THR A 539 26.44 14.03 -3.87
CA THR A 539 27.04 13.91 -5.21
C THR A 539 28.55 13.64 -5.07
N ASN A 540 29.25 13.44 -6.20
CA ASN A 540 30.70 13.22 -6.19
C ASN A 540 31.51 14.43 -5.65
N SER A 541 30.90 15.62 -5.55
CA SER A 541 31.51 16.88 -5.08
C SER A 541 30.80 17.53 -3.89
N GLU A 542 29.64 17.03 -3.48
CA GLU A 542 28.86 17.58 -2.36
C GLU A 542 28.74 16.54 -1.26
N CYS A 543 29.27 16.90 -0.10
CA CYS A 543 29.18 16.12 1.11
C CYS A 543 28.38 16.88 2.16
N GLU A 544 27.37 16.21 2.73
CA GLU A 544 26.60 16.71 3.85
C GLU A 544 26.77 15.77 5.05
N ILE A 545 26.69 16.30 6.28
CA ILE A 545 26.63 15.48 7.48
C ILE A 545 25.15 15.19 7.75
N LEU A 546 24.73 13.97 7.45
CA LEU A 546 23.33 13.54 7.53
C LEU A 546 23.23 12.23 8.30
N LEU A 547 22.06 11.93 8.85
CA LEU A 547 21.74 10.55 9.23
C LEU A 547 21.71 9.66 7.97
N GLU A 548 22.04 8.38 8.12
CA GLU A 548 22.04 7.42 7.02
C GLU A 548 20.74 7.47 6.20
N ARG A 549 19.59 7.49 6.90
CA ARG A 549 18.28 7.59 6.26
C ARG A 549 18.13 8.86 5.41
N ASP A 550 18.53 10.00 5.93
CA ASP A 550 18.39 11.30 5.24
C ASP A 550 19.37 11.40 4.06
N CYS A 551 20.53 10.74 4.19
CA CYS A 551 21.48 10.55 3.10
C CYS A 551 20.87 9.72 1.95
N LEU A 552 20.31 8.55 2.29
CA LEU A 552 19.68 7.65 1.32
C LEU A 552 18.44 8.28 0.68
N ALA A 553 17.64 9.04 1.44
CA ALA A 553 16.48 9.77 0.93
C ALA A 553 16.85 10.84 -0.12
N LYS A 554 18.06 11.39 -0.03
CA LYS A 554 18.62 12.31 -1.03
C LYS A 554 19.32 11.61 -2.19
N GLY A 555 19.37 10.27 -2.21
CA GLY A 555 20.12 9.49 -3.19
C GLY A 555 21.64 9.54 -3.00
N GLY A 556 22.11 9.94 -1.81
CA GLY A 556 23.53 9.99 -1.47
C GLY A 556 24.10 8.66 -0.95
N GLU A 557 25.43 8.52 -1.01
CA GLU A 557 26.18 7.37 -0.47
C GLU A 557 26.60 7.69 0.98
N PHE A 558 26.04 6.97 1.96
CA PHE A 558 26.38 7.15 3.38
C PHE A 558 27.67 6.41 3.72
N MET A 559 28.61 7.13 4.33
CA MET A 559 30.00 6.67 4.41
C MET A 559 30.36 6.09 5.78
N GLY A 560 29.46 6.20 6.75
CA GLY A 560 29.60 5.71 8.11
C GLY A 560 29.36 6.80 9.15
N GLU A 561 28.82 6.37 10.28
CA GLU A 561 28.49 7.19 11.43
C GLU A 561 29.71 7.91 12.03
N GLY A 562 29.56 9.19 12.43
CA GLY A 562 30.61 9.99 13.07
C GLY A 562 31.74 10.42 12.14
N LEU A 563 31.64 10.14 10.84
CA LEU A 563 32.62 10.55 9.84
C LEU A 563 32.34 11.96 9.32
N GLY A 564 33.38 12.80 9.28
CA GLY A 564 33.31 14.16 8.74
C GLY A 564 33.51 14.21 7.23
N CYS A 565 32.90 15.20 6.57
CA CYS A 565 32.97 15.38 5.12
C CYS A 565 34.36 15.75 4.57
N GLU A 566 35.35 15.96 5.42
CA GLU A 566 36.60 16.61 5.05
C GLU A 566 37.49 15.78 4.09
N LEU A 567 37.21 14.48 3.87
CA LEU A 567 38.08 13.60 3.06
C LEU A 567 37.37 12.40 2.36
N ILE A 568 36.05 12.40 2.22
CA ILE A 568 35.30 11.15 2.01
C ILE A 568 34.65 11.02 0.61
N CYS A 569 34.34 12.12 -0.09
CA CYS A 569 33.74 12.05 -1.44
C CYS A 569 34.80 12.02 -2.57
N ALA A 570 34.50 11.27 -3.63
CA ALA A 570 35.46 10.75 -4.60
C ALA A 570 36.27 11.81 -5.37
N CYS A 571 35.74 13.02 -5.63
CA CYS A 571 36.46 14.05 -6.39
C CYS A 571 37.53 14.80 -5.58
N ASP A 572 37.54 14.67 -4.26
CA ASP A 572 38.49 15.38 -3.39
C ASP A 572 39.79 14.64 -3.13
N VAL A 573 39.93 13.39 -3.57
CA VAL A 573 41.09 12.57 -3.20
C VAL A 573 42.27 12.69 -4.17
N ILE A 574 42.06 13.04 -5.45
CA ILE A 574 43.14 13.06 -6.47
C ILE A 574 43.61 14.49 -6.76
N LYS A 575 44.92 14.74 -6.59
CA LYS A 575 45.56 16.06 -6.77
C LYS A 575 46.26 16.21 -8.11
N LYS A 576 46.88 15.13 -8.63
CA LYS A 576 47.70 15.18 -9.85
C LYS A 576 48.03 13.80 -10.41
N MET A 577 48.07 13.66 -11.74
CA MET A 577 48.66 12.49 -12.43
C MET A 577 49.95 12.88 -13.16
N LYS A 578 50.95 11.99 -13.20
CA LYS A 578 52.18 12.15 -14.01
C LYS A 578 52.58 10.81 -14.62
N GLY A 579 53.09 10.81 -15.85
CA GLY A 579 53.71 9.63 -16.44
C GLY A 579 55.03 9.90 -17.17
N LYS A 580 55.87 8.87 -17.31
CA LYS A 580 57.16 8.94 -18.01
C LYS A 580 57.49 7.62 -18.72
N CYS A 581 57.94 7.72 -19.97
CA CYS A 581 58.48 6.61 -20.74
C CYS A 581 59.96 6.34 -20.37
N LYS A 582 60.32 5.07 -20.17
CA LYS A 582 61.72 4.63 -20.08
C LYS A 582 62.06 3.83 -21.33
N GLY A 583 63.28 4.01 -21.87
CA GLY A 583 63.78 3.53 -23.19
C GLY A 583 63.87 2.02 -23.40
N SER A 584 62.87 1.28 -22.93
CA SER A 584 62.67 -0.17 -23.03
C SER A 584 61.19 -0.52 -23.20
N GLY A 585 60.35 0.42 -23.67
CA GLY A 585 58.90 0.22 -23.80
C GLY A 585 58.14 0.15 -22.47
N THR A 586 58.67 0.75 -21.40
CA THR A 586 58.05 0.71 -20.06
C THR A 586 57.44 2.07 -19.71
N LEU A 587 56.14 2.09 -19.42
CA LEU A 587 55.41 3.28 -18.95
C LEU A 587 55.29 3.25 -17.41
N LYS A 588 55.74 4.32 -16.75
CA LYS A 588 55.51 4.51 -15.31
C LYS A 588 54.52 5.65 -15.12
N ALA A 589 53.38 5.37 -14.50
CA ALA A 589 52.39 6.36 -14.07
C ALA A 589 52.42 6.49 -12.54
N ILE A 590 52.26 7.72 -12.06
CA ILE A 590 52.21 8.04 -10.63
C ILE A 590 51.01 8.96 -10.42
N VAL A 591 50.15 8.57 -9.48
CA VAL A 591 48.98 9.36 -9.05
C VAL A 591 49.30 9.96 -7.69
N LYS A 592 49.10 11.29 -7.57
CA LYS A 592 49.23 12.06 -6.34
C LYS A 592 47.85 12.35 -5.81
N PHE A 593 47.65 12.08 -4.53
CA PHE A 593 46.41 12.36 -3.83
C PHE A 593 46.45 13.73 -3.13
N ARG A 594 45.29 14.32 -2.77
CA ARG A 594 45.20 15.64 -2.12
C ARG A 594 45.79 15.65 -0.71
N ASN A 595 45.76 14.49 -0.02
CA ASN A 595 46.49 14.24 1.23
C ASN A 595 48.02 14.09 1.05
N ASP A 596 48.55 14.44 -0.13
CA ASP A 596 49.96 14.39 -0.52
C ASP A 596 50.63 13.00 -0.53
N SER A 597 49.85 11.93 -0.33
CA SER A 597 50.30 10.56 -0.58
C SER A 597 50.43 10.28 -2.09
N TRP A 598 51.22 9.27 -2.44
CA TRP A 598 51.49 8.87 -3.81
C TRP A 598 51.29 7.36 -3.97
N ASP A 599 50.53 6.93 -4.99
CA ASP A 599 50.59 5.55 -5.49
C ASP A 599 51.37 5.54 -6.81
N GLY A 600 52.43 4.73 -6.86
CA GLY A 600 53.38 4.69 -7.95
C GLY A 600 53.58 3.26 -8.44
N ARG A 601 52.87 2.88 -9.51
CA ARG A 601 53.02 1.56 -10.13
C ARG A 601 53.84 1.64 -11.41
N THR A 602 54.74 0.68 -11.61
CA THR A 602 55.59 0.59 -12.80
C THR A 602 55.13 -0.58 -13.65
N ILE A 603 54.76 -0.33 -14.90
CA ILE A 603 54.23 -1.36 -15.80
C ILE A 603 55.24 -1.59 -16.92
N LYS A 604 55.72 -2.84 -17.06
CA LYS A 604 56.56 -3.27 -18.19
C LYS A 604 55.66 -3.80 -19.30
N MET A 605 55.92 -3.40 -20.54
CA MET A 605 55.12 -3.81 -21.70
C MET A 605 56.02 -4.39 -22.80
N GLY A 606 55.46 -5.32 -23.59
CA GLY A 606 56.05 -5.83 -24.83
C GLY A 606 55.63 -5.00 -26.04
N VAL A 607 56.41 -5.03 -27.13
CA VAL A 607 56.12 -4.29 -28.36
C VAL A 607 54.91 -4.92 -29.08
N GLY A 608 53.82 -4.15 -29.24
CA GLY A 608 52.67 -4.51 -30.10
C GLY A 608 51.38 -4.95 -29.40
N GLU A 609 51.30 -4.92 -28.07
CA GLU A 609 50.07 -5.28 -27.34
C GLU A 609 49.16 -4.06 -27.13
N ARG A 610 47.84 -4.22 -27.36
CA ARG A 610 46.81 -3.28 -26.89
C ARG A 610 46.41 -3.67 -25.47
N LEU A 611 46.51 -2.73 -24.53
CA LEU A 611 46.16 -2.99 -23.13
C LEU A 611 45.10 -2.01 -22.63
N ARG A 612 44.07 -2.62 -22.02
CA ARG A 612 43.15 -2.05 -21.04
C ARG A 612 43.62 -2.52 -19.66
N PHE A 613 43.81 -1.63 -18.68
CA PHE A 613 44.15 -2.06 -17.32
C PHE A 613 43.32 -1.36 -16.26
N ASP A 614 42.84 -2.12 -15.27
CA ASP A 614 41.99 -1.64 -14.18
C ASP A 614 42.83 -1.48 -12.87
N VAL A 615 42.66 -0.39 -12.14
CA VAL A 615 43.28 -0.12 -10.82
C VAL A 615 42.22 0.07 -9.78
N VAL A 616 42.34 -0.59 -8.63
CA VAL A 616 41.43 -0.35 -7.49
C VAL A 616 42.09 0.60 -6.48
N VAL A 617 41.45 1.72 -6.19
CA VAL A 617 41.85 2.66 -5.12
C VAL A 617 40.64 2.88 -4.20
N HIS A 618 40.79 2.62 -2.90
CA HIS A 618 39.69 2.65 -1.92
C HIS A 618 38.42 1.89 -2.35
N GLY A 619 38.57 0.76 -3.06
CA GLY A 619 37.47 -0.12 -3.44
C GLY A 619 36.86 0.09 -4.83
N LYS A 620 37.15 1.18 -5.56
CA LYS A 620 36.62 1.41 -6.93
C LYS A 620 37.70 1.23 -8.02
N LYS A 621 37.30 0.69 -9.19
CA LYS A 621 38.15 0.34 -10.36
C LYS A 621 38.33 1.54 -11.32
N ALA A 622 39.55 1.81 -11.78
CA ALA A 622 39.89 2.83 -12.77
C ALA A 622 40.59 2.19 -13.97
N THR A 623 40.14 2.45 -15.20
CA THR A 623 40.65 1.79 -16.41
C THR A 623 41.54 2.72 -17.25
N LEU A 624 42.69 2.25 -17.74
CA LEU A 624 43.57 2.98 -18.66
C LEU A 624 43.69 2.28 -20.02
N PHE A 625 43.76 3.06 -21.10
CA PHE A 625 43.98 2.56 -22.48
C PHE A 625 45.31 3.07 -23.04
N THR A 626 46.05 2.20 -23.75
CA THR A 626 47.28 2.61 -24.47
C THR A 626 47.36 1.97 -25.85
N CYS A 627 47.95 2.67 -26.83
CA CYS A 627 48.33 2.13 -28.15
C CYS A 627 49.81 2.44 -28.44
N CYS A 628 50.58 1.46 -28.95
CA CYS A 628 52.01 1.59 -29.33
C CYS A 628 52.22 2.19 -30.74
N PHE A 629 53.34 2.80 -31.18
CA PHE A 629 54.57 3.37 -30.57
C PHE A 629 55.11 4.48 -31.54
N ASN A 630 55.78 5.49 -30.97
CA ASN A 630 56.31 6.77 -31.51
C ASN A 630 55.34 7.95 -31.52
N GLY A 631 55.68 8.99 -30.75
CA GLY A 631 54.96 10.26 -30.67
C GLY A 631 54.10 10.41 -29.40
N PRO A 632 53.36 11.53 -29.30
CA PRO A 632 52.57 11.89 -28.13
C PRO A 632 51.50 10.84 -27.83
N GLN A 633 51.44 10.40 -26.57
CA GLN A 633 50.45 9.44 -26.07
C GLN A 633 49.49 10.13 -25.11
N GLU A 634 48.19 10.03 -25.37
CA GLU A 634 47.17 10.57 -24.49
C GLU A 634 46.84 9.56 -23.38
N VAL A 635 46.96 9.99 -22.13
CA VAL A 635 46.62 9.18 -20.97
C VAL A 635 45.51 9.87 -20.18
N SER A 636 44.34 9.26 -20.18
CA SER A 636 43.15 9.68 -19.45
C SER A 636 42.78 8.67 -18.37
N LEU A 637 42.21 9.15 -17.27
CA LEU A 637 41.53 8.32 -16.27
C LEU A 637 40.04 8.34 -16.61
N ILE A 638 39.44 7.19 -16.87
CA ILE A 638 37.99 7.09 -17.03
C ILE A 638 37.40 6.64 -15.69
N ASP A 639 37.04 7.62 -14.89
CA ASP A 639 35.87 7.55 -14.01
C ASP A 639 34.64 7.87 -14.91
N PRO A 640 33.46 7.24 -14.75
CA PRO A 640 32.23 7.58 -15.49
C PRO A 640 31.98 9.08 -15.77
N ASP A 641 32.47 9.99 -14.93
CA ASP A 641 32.27 11.44 -15.09
C ASP A 641 33.53 12.26 -15.46
N GLY A 642 34.66 11.64 -15.86
CA GLY A 642 35.75 12.34 -16.57
C GLY A 642 36.54 13.41 -15.79
N CYS A 643 36.88 13.14 -14.52
CA CYS A 643 37.39 14.15 -13.57
C CYS A 643 38.84 14.67 -13.74
N LEU A 644 39.59 14.32 -14.80
CA LEU A 644 40.91 14.95 -15.08
C LEU A 644 41.14 15.12 -16.58
N ASP A 645 41.71 16.26 -16.96
CA ASP A 645 42.19 16.48 -18.31
C ASP A 645 43.24 15.42 -18.67
N PRO A 646 43.17 14.82 -19.87
CA PRO A 646 44.16 13.87 -20.34
C PRO A 646 45.56 14.48 -20.34
N ILE A 647 46.55 13.71 -19.88
CA ILE A 647 47.95 14.12 -19.96
C ILE A 647 48.60 13.49 -21.19
N VAL A 648 49.30 14.32 -21.98
CA VAL A 648 50.08 13.86 -23.12
C VAL A 648 51.49 13.50 -22.66
N ILE A 649 51.92 12.27 -22.96
CA ILE A 649 53.25 11.75 -22.65
C ILE A 649 53.97 11.45 -23.96
N ASP A 650 55.05 12.18 -24.23
CA ASP A 650 55.92 11.88 -25.37
C ASP A 650 56.83 10.71 -25.05
N CYS A 651 56.71 9.64 -25.84
CA CYS A 651 57.56 8.47 -25.76
C CYS A 651 58.59 8.51 -26.90
N PRO A 652 59.90 8.54 -26.58
CA PRO A 652 60.99 8.65 -27.55
C PRO A 652 61.22 7.38 -28.35
#